data_AF-A0A821LCF7-F1
#
_entry.id   AF-A0A821LCF7-F1
#
_cell.length_a   1.000
_cell.length_b   1.000
_cell.length_c   1.000
_cell.angle_alpha   90.00
_cell.angle_beta   90.00
_cell.angle_gamma   90.00
#
_symmetry.space_group_name_H-M   'P 1'
#
loop_
_entity.id
_entity.type
_entity.pdbx_description
1 polymer ?
#
loop_
_entity_poly.entity_id
_entity_poly.type
_entity_poly.pdbx_seq_one_letter_code
_entity_poly.pdbx_strand_id
1 'polypeptide(L)'
;MDREPCPWRIVDDCGGAFALGAIGGTFFHSIKGFRHAPSGSYRRLIGSLNGVKQRAPRVAASFAAWGCMFSLIDCSFVYLRKKEDPWNSILSGAMTGAILQARYGPGAMISSAIFGGFMLAMIEGTGILITRYSHMFMPQAAPEVCEHCDFDQLGDVVSMNSSQTLTIDTRYPYDFQLRPETKNTTLLCQIESYRFSEHGSYLFEVIQTNKNNISCTITQTNKSSYYWLPIIIAVIILSIIVFFIQLFHLIYNSRYIGRILTNIGHRRLINDETDITPRISPITNRRVPLIIHNETRNDDVLDTENITGQLSTIGTTQTSTYSNNAKKVPPKRLQSLDTFRGFSLMVMIFVNYGGGGYWFFNHSVWNGLTVADLVFPWFVWMMGVSIVLSQRSLLKKKIRKRSILVKICRRTVILFLLGLILQGGHGKPEDVRILGVLQRLALCYFFTAILVLIFDAVEDQLHSSQWPMSDNVYQPIRTELSNTVFQFWPQWLCILFITLSWILITFVPKLSNCPRGYVGPGGKHEHGRYTNCTGGIAGYLDRVILGPSHIYNYPTCKEIFKTQIPYDPEGLLGILTGTLLCYLGVQAGHSFVFSTRVRRVCAQWMVSSLICGFLGLLLSKGGHSDSWIPINKNLWSLSFIFILASLAFIILTVLYLLVDVHKLFTGEPWLWLGMNSIVLYVGHEICSQSFPVQFEVQETHAKLLALHVYGALFWALIAGILYYNKIFIAI
;
A
#
# COMPACT_ATOMS: atom_id res chain seq x y z
N MET A 1 -7.47 8.33 -28.76
CA MET A 1 -8.28 9.56 -28.74
C MET A 1 -7.78 10.40 -29.89
N ASP A 2 -8.55 10.45 -30.97
CA ASP A 2 -8.19 11.26 -32.13
C ASP A 2 -8.43 12.72 -31.76
N ARG A 3 -7.42 13.59 -31.94
CA ARG A 3 -7.53 15.03 -31.64
C ARG A 3 -8.55 15.65 -32.60
N GLU A 4 -9.37 16.58 -32.11
CA GLU A 4 -10.30 17.30 -32.98
C GLU A 4 -9.56 18.04 -34.11
N PRO A 5 -10.18 18.19 -35.30
CA PRO A 5 -9.58 18.91 -36.41
C PRO A 5 -9.49 20.41 -36.12
N CYS A 6 -8.42 21.06 -36.59
CA CYS A 6 -8.33 22.53 -36.60
C CYS A 6 -9.42 23.10 -37.53
N PRO A 7 -10.12 24.20 -37.16
CA PRO A 7 -9.86 25.10 -36.03
C PRO A 7 -10.62 24.78 -34.73
N TRP A 8 -11.51 23.78 -34.71
CA TRP A 8 -12.34 23.46 -33.53
C TRP A 8 -11.51 23.15 -32.28
N ARG A 9 -10.36 22.51 -32.49
CA ARG A 9 -9.32 22.28 -31.46
C ARG A 9 -8.98 23.53 -30.64
N ILE A 10 -8.96 24.73 -31.23
CA ILE A 10 -8.63 25.97 -30.51
C ILE A 10 -9.70 26.33 -29.50
N VAL A 11 -10.97 26.13 -29.85
CA VAL A 11 -12.10 26.44 -28.97
C VAL A 11 -12.19 25.42 -27.84
N ASP A 12 -12.03 24.14 -28.16
CA ASP A 12 -12.06 23.05 -27.18
C ASP A 12 -10.91 23.17 -26.17
N ASP A 13 -9.66 23.36 -26.64
CA ASP A 13 -8.50 23.52 -25.75
C ASP A 13 -8.58 24.80 -24.90
N CYS A 14 -9.11 25.89 -25.46
CA CYS A 14 -9.37 27.12 -24.70
C CYS A 14 -10.40 26.89 -23.58
N GLY A 15 -11.50 26.21 -23.90
CA GLY A 15 -12.56 25.85 -22.94
C GLY A 15 -12.08 24.88 -21.87
N GLY A 16 -11.36 23.83 -22.26
CA GLY A 16 -10.75 22.86 -21.36
C GLY A 16 -9.73 23.50 -20.42
N ALA A 17 -8.87 24.38 -20.95
CA ALA A 17 -7.92 25.13 -20.13
C ALA A 17 -8.61 26.12 -19.18
N PHE A 18 -9.67 26.80 -19.62
CA PHE A 18 -10.48 27.67 -18.77
C PHE A 18 -11.10 26.87 -17.61
N ALA A 19 -11.72 25.73 -17.89
CA ALA A 19 -12.32 24.86 -16.88
C ALA A 19 -11.27 24.38 -15.86
N LEU A 20 -10.11 23.94 -16.35
CA LEU A 20 -9.00 23.51 -15.50
C LEU A 20 -8.50 24.65 -14.61
N GLY A 21 -8.32 25.85 -15.16
CA GLY A 21 -7.91 27.04 -14.43
C GLY A 21 -8.97 27.52 -13.42
N ALA A 22 -10.26 27.36 -13.73
CA ALA A 22 -11.35 27.70 -12.82
C ALA A 22 -11.42 26.75 -11.62
N ILE A 23 -11.33 25.44 -11.86
CA ILE A 23 -11.31 24.42 -10.81
C ILE A 23 -10.06 24.59 -9.94
N GLY A 24 -8.88 24.65 -10.55
CA GLY A 24 -7.60 24.81 -9.85
C GLY A 24 -7.50 26.14 -9.09
N GLY A 25 -7.92 27.24 -9.72
CA GLY A 25 -7.96 28.57 -9.11
C GLY A 25 -8.91 28.64 -7.91
N THR A 26 -10.09 28.01 -8.01
CA THR A 26 -11.06 27.92 -6.91
C THR A 26 -10.49 27.15 -5.74
N PHE A 27 -9.89 25.98 -6.00
CA PHE A 27 -9.29 25.16 -4.95
C PHE A 27 -8.13 25.89 -4.25
N PHE A 28 -7.18 26.42 -5.03
CA PHE A 28 -5.99 27.08 -4.50
C PHE A 28 -6.33 28.36 -3.73
N HIS A 29 -7.21 29.21 -4.27
CA HIS A 29 -7.58 30.46 -3.62
C HIS A 29 -8.59 30.29 -2.49
N SER A 30 -9.37 29.21 -2.47
CA SER A 30 -10.18 28.82 -1.31
C SER A 30 -9.28 28.52 -0.10
N ILE A 31 -8.26 27.67 -0.30
CA ILE A 31 -7.32 27.32 0.78
C ILE A 31 -6.52 28.54 1.23
N LYS A 32 -6.01 29.33 0.28
CA LYS A 32 -5.22 30.52 0.59
C LYS A 32 -6.06 31.60 1.29
N GLY A 33 -7.30 31.83 0.85
CA GLY A 33 -8.25 32.73 1.49
C GLY A 33 -8.63 32.28 2.90
N PHE A 34 -8.83 30.98 3.10
CA PHE A 34 -9.10 30.40 4.41
C PHE A 34 -7.92 30.56 5.39
N ARG A 35 -6.68 30.36 4.92
CA ARG A 35 -5.47 30.43 5.75
C ARG A 35 -5.06 31.86 6.13
N HIS A 36 -5.34 32.84 5.28
CA HIS A 36 -4.98 34.24 5.54
C HIS A 36 -6.07 35.05 6.24
N ALA A 37 -7.26 34.48 6.42
CA ALA A 37 -8.34 35.13 7.16
C ALA A 37 -8.12 35.05 8.69
N PRO A 38 -8.60 36.07 9.44
CA PRO A 38 -8.51 36.09 10.90
C PRO A 38 -9.21 34.89 11.55
N SER A 39 -8.87 34.59 12.81
CA SER A 39 -9.41 33.44 13.55
C SER A 39 -10.94 33.51 13.68
N GLY A 40 -11.60 32.36 13.50
CA GLY A 40 -13.05 32.20 13.52
C GLY A 40 -13.57 31.51 12.25
N SER A 41 -14.31 30.41 12.41
CA SER A 41 -14.75 29.54 11.30
C SER A 41 -15.56 30.30 10.23
N TYR A 42 -16.45 31.21 10.66
CA TYR A 42 -17.26 32.04 9.76
C TYR A 42 -16.41 33.03 8.95
N ARG A 43 -15.48 33.73 9.61
CA ARG A 43 -14.59 34.72 8.97
C ARG A 43 -13.60 34.07 8.00
N ARG A 44 -13.15 32.85 8.31
CA ARG A 44 -12.31 32.05 7.40
C ARG A 44 -13.05 31.56 6.17
N LEU A 45 -14.32 31.18 6.32
CA LEU A 45 -15.15 30.77 5.19
C LEU A 45 -15.47 31.95 4.28
N ILE A 46 -15.74 33.14 4.84
CA ILE A 46 -15.86 34.39 4.07
C ILE A 46 -14.54 34.75 3.37
N GLY A 47 -13.40 34.61 4.05
CA GLY A 47 -12.09 34.86 3.45
C GLY A 47 -11.76 33.91 2.30
N SER A 48 -12.15 32.65 2.41
CA SER A 48 -12.09 31.67 1.32
C SER A 48 -12.94 32.11 0.13
N LEU A 49 -14.22 32.41 0.36
CA LEU A 49 -15.16 32.84 -0.69
C LEU A 49 -14.70 34.13 -1.39
N ASN A 50 -14.21 35.10 -0.64
CA ASN A 50 -13.66 36.35 -1.19
C ASN A 50 -12.39 36.09 -2.02
N GLY A 51 -11.53 35.17 -1.57
CA GLY A 51 -10.33 34.77 -2.31
C GLY A 51 -10.66 34.12 -3.66
N VAL A 52 -11.64 33.21 -3.67
CA VAL A 52 -12.15 32.57 -4.89
C VAL A 52 -12.75 33.63 -5.82
N LYS A 53 -13.69 34.44 -5.32
CA LYS A 53 -14.42 35.45 -6.12
C LYS A 53 -13.48 36.44 -6.80
N GLN A 54 -12.40 36.87 -6.13
CA GLN A 54 -11.50 37.88 -6.67
C GLN A 54 -10.42 37.33 -7.62
N ARG A 55 -10.01 36.07 -7.47
CA ARG A 55 -8.77 35.56 -8.10
C ARG A 55 -8.96 34.33 -8.99
N ALA A 56 -9.93 33.46 -8.71
CA ALA A 56 -10.16 32.26 -9.52
C ALA A 56 -10.51 32.60 -11.00
N PRO A 57 -11.35 33.61 -11.30
CA PRO A 57 -11.63 33.99 -12.69
C PRO A 57 -10.39 34.49 -13.45
N ARG A 58 -9.46 35.16 -12.76
CA ARG A 58 -8.22 35.65 -13.37
C ARG A 58 -7.30 34.49 -13.76
N VAL A 59 -7.18 33.48 -12.89
CA VAL A 59 -6.41 32.26 -13.18
C VAL A 59 -7.04 31.48 -14.34
N ALA A 60 -8.36 31.30 -14.34
CA ALA A 60 -9.09 30.66 -15.42
C ALA A 60 -8.84 31.36 -16.77
N ALA A 61 -8.91 32.70 -16.80
CA ALA A 61 -8.64 33.47 -18.00
C ALA A 61 -7.18 33.35 -18.46
N SER A 62 -6.21 33.30 -17.54
CA SER A 62 -4.79 33.09 -17.89
C SER A 62 -4.54 31.71 -18.50
N PHE A 63 -5.18 30.66 -17.98
CA PHE A 63 -5.09 29.31 -18.55
C PHE A 63 -5.77 29.23 -19.91
N ALA A 64 -6.95 29.84 -20.07
CA ALA A 64 -7.63 29.92 -21.36
C ALA A 64 -6.77 30.63 -22.43
N ALA A 65 -6.14 31.75 -22.06
CA ALA A 65 -5.23 32.46 -22.95
C ALA A 65 -4.03 31.60 -23.36
N TRP A 66 -3.50 30.80 -22.43
CA TRP A 66 -2.43 29.85 -22.72
C TRP A 66 -2.90 28.73 -23.66
N GLY A 67 -4.01 28.07 -23.37
CA GLY A 67 -4.57 27.00 -24.20
C GLY A 67 -4.90 27.48 -25.61
N CYS A 68 -5.55 28.65 -25.73
CA CYS A 68 -5.86 29.26 -27.01
C CYS A 68 -4.60 29.58 -27.84
N MET A 69 -3.59 30.22 -27.23
CA MET A 69 -2.33 30.53 -27.92
C MET A 69 -1.56 29.27 -28.32
N PHE A 70 -1.55 28.24 -27.46
CA PHE A 70 -0.93 26.97 -27.76
C PHE A 70 -1.55 26.31 -29.00
N SER A 71 -2.87 26.17 -29.03
CA SER A 71 -3.56 25.48 -30.12
C SER A 71 -3.56 26.29 -31.41
N LEU A 72 -3.51 27.63 -31.34
CA LEU A 72 -3.31 28.48 -32.51
C LEU A 72 -1.95 28.23 -33.17
N ILE A 73 -0.90 28.13 -32.37
CA ILE A 73 0.46 27.88 -32.87
C ILE A 73 0.60 26.44 -33.36
N ASP A 74 0.03 25.47 -32.64
CA ASP A 74 0.05 24.06 -33.03
C ASP A 74 -0.71 23.85 -34.34
N CYS A 75 -1.94 24.37 -34.47
CA CYS A 75 -2.70 24.32 -35.72
C CYS A 75 -1.96 25.02 -36.88
N SER A 76 -1.23 26.10 -36.60
CA SER A 76 -0.40 26.77 -37.62
C SER A 76 0.75 25.87 -38.09
N PHE A 77 1.43 25.17 -37.16
CA PHE A 77 2.47 24.21 -37.53
C PHE A 77 1.92 23.00 -38.29
N VAL A 78 0.76 22.48 -37.89
CA VAL A 78 0.08 21.40 -38.61
C VAL A 78 -0.29 21.83 -40.03
N TYR A 79 -0.81 23.05 -40.20
CA TYR A 79 -1.12 23.60 -41.52
C TYR A 79 0.13 23.79 -42.39
N LEU A 80 1.21 24.35 -41.84
CA LEU A 80 2.45 24.64 -42.56
C LEU A 80 3.23 23.37 -42.91
N ARG A 81 3.34 22.41 -41.99
CA ARG A 81 4.16 21.20 -42.15
C ARG A 81 3.39 20.01 -42.71
N LYS A 82 2.04 20.08 -42.76
CA LYS A 82 1.14 18.98 -43.15
C LYS A 82 1.46 17.66 -42.47
N LYS A 83 2.00 17.74 -41.24
CA LYS A 83 2.47 16.61 -40.45
C LYS A 83 2.18 16.91 -38.99
N GLU A 84 1.56 15.94 -38.30
CA GLU A 84 1.40 15.97 -36.85
C GLU A 84 2.54 15.16 -36.22
N ASP A 85 3.49 15.84 -35.57
CA ASP A 85 4.57 15.21 -34.83
C ASP A 85 4.77 15.86 -33.45
N PRO A 86 5.38 15.15 -32.48
CA PRO A 86 5.67 15.67 -31.14
C PRO A 86 6.40 17.02 -31.12
N TRP A 87 7.18 17.31 -32.17
CA TRP A 87 7.88 18.58 -32.33
C TRP A 87 6.93 19.77 -32.44
N ASN A 88 5.76 19.61 -33.05
CA ASN A 88 4.75 20.68 -33.12
C ASN A 88 4.28 21.07 -31.72
N SER A 89 3.90 20.10 -30.87
CA SER A 89 3.49 20.36 -29.50
C SER A 89 4.60 21.03 -28.68
N ILE A 90 5.83 20.54 -28.78
CA ILE A 90 6.99 21.05 -28.01
C ILE A 90 7.30 22.50 -28.38
N LEU A 91 7.38 22.79 -29.69
CA LEU A 91 7.68 24.13 -30.19
C LEU A 91 6.52 25.09 -29.90
N SER A 92 5.27 24.64 -30.04
CA SER A 92 4.08 25.44 -29.70
C SER A 92 4.07 25.82 -28.23
N GLY A 93 4.45 24.90 -27.35
CA GLY A 93 4.65 25.16 -25.92
C GLY A 93 5.68 26.25 -25.62
N ALA A 94 6.84 26.15 -26.25
CA ALA A 94 7.92 27.12 -26.11
C ALA A 94 7.50 28.51 -26.64
N MET A 95 6.88 28.56 -27.81
CA MET A 95 6.42 29.82 -28.41
C MET A 95 5.29 30.46 -27.61
N THR A 96 4.35 29.67 -27.11
CA THR A 96 3.26 30.18 -26.25
C THR A 96 3.80 30.83 -24.98
N GLY A 97 4.75 30.17 -24.31
CA GLY A 97 5.43 30.73 -23.14
C GLY A 97 6.17 32.05 -23.46
N ALA A 98 6.89 32.08 -24.58
CA ALA A 98 7.60 33.28 -25.03
C ALA A 98 6.64 34.46 -25.30
N ILE A 99 5.57 34.22 -26.06
CA ILE A 99 4.62 35.25 -26.51
C ILE A 99 3.87 35.86 -25.33
N LEU A 100 3.38 35.03 -24.40
CA LEU A 100 2.64 35.52 -23.25
C LEU A 100 3.50 36.33 -22.28
N GLN A 101 4.82 36.12 -22.27
CA GLN A 101 5.78 36.87 -21.44
C GLN A 101 6.50 37.99 -22.20
N ALA A 102 6.14 38.26 -23.46
CA ALA A 102 6.78 39.29 -24.29
C ALA A 102 6.82 40.67 -23.62
N ARG A 103 5.79 41.00 -22.84
CA ARG A 103 5.65 42.29 -22.15
C ARG A 103 6.61 42.47 -20.97
N TYR A 104 7.18 41.38 -20.44
CA TYR A 104 8.07 41.41 -19.27
C TYR A 104 9.56 41.43 -19.64
N GLY A 105 9.87 41.52 -20.94
CA GLY A 105 11.23 41.65 -21.45
C GLY A 105 11.87 40.31 -21.88
N PRO A 106 13.01 40.38 -22.59
CA PRO A 106 13.61 39.22 -23.27
C PRO A 106 14.04 38.10 -22.32
N GLY A 107 14.49 38.43 -21.11
CA GLY A 107 14.85 37.43 -20.10
C GLY A 107 13.65 36.59 -19.63
N ALA A 108 12.49 37.23 -19.43
CA ALA A 108 11.26 36.53 -19.04
C ALA A 108 10.70 35.67 -20.19
N MET A 109 10.82 36.17 -21.43
CA MET A 109 10.45 35.42 -22.64
C MET A 109 11.25 34.13 -22.77
N ILE A 110 12.60 34.22 -22.68
CA ILE A 110 13.49 33.06 -22.81
C ILE A 110 13.23 32.05 -21.70
N SER A 111 13.10 32.52 -20.45
CA SER A 111 12.84 31.64 -19.30
C SER A 111 11.51 30.89 -19.45
N SER A 112 10.45 31.58 -19.88
CA SER A 112 9.14 30.95 -20.06
C SER A 112 9.08 30.03 -21.29
N ALA A 113 9.81 30.35 -22.36
CA ALA A 113 9.95 29.50 -23.53
C ALA A 113 10.64 28.18 -23.20
N ILE A 114 11.75 28.24 -22.46
CA ILE A 114 12.50 27.06 -22.01
C ILE A 114 11.60 26.18 -21.15
N PHE A 115 10.88 26.77 -20.19
CA PHE A 115 9.99 26.02 -19.31
C PHE A 115 8.84 25.34 -20.07
N GLY A 116 8.16 26.08 -20.97
CA GLY A 116 7.06 25.55 -21.77
C GLY A 116 7.50 24.43 -22.73
N GLY A 117 8.62 24.62 -23.42
CA GLY A 117 9.19 23.62 -24.33
C GLY A 117 9.67 22.37 -23.59
N PHE A 118 10.35 22.53 -22.45
CA PHE A 118 10.81 21.41 -21.63
C PHE A 118 9.65 20.59 -21.07
N MET A 119 8.61 21.24 -20.54
CA MET A 119 7.44 20.54 -20.01
C MET A 119 6.73 19.71 -21.07
N LEU A 120 6.52 20.26 -22.27
CA LEU A 120 5.88 19.52 -23.36
C LEU A 120 6.80 18.45 -23.98
N ALA A 121 8.11 18.65 -23.97
CA ALA A 121 9.08 17.62 -24.36
C ALA A 121 9.06 16.44 -23.41
N MET A 122 8.89 16.67 -22.11
CA MET A 122 8.69 15.60 -21.14
C MET A 122 7.37 14.86 -21.38
N ILE A 123 6.26 15.58 -21.60
CA ILE A 123 4.93 14.98 -21.79
C ILE A 123 4.93 14.10 -23.05
N GLU A 124 5.34 14.65 -24.19
CA GLU A 124 5.35 13.93 -25.46
C GLU A 124 6.46 12.86 -25.50
N GLY A 125 7.64 13.15 -24.95
CA GLY A 125 8.76 12.21 -24.87
C GLY A 125 8.45 10.99 -24.02
N THR A 126 7.71 11.18 -22.92
CA THR A 126 7.22 10.07 -22.08
C THR A 126 6.23 9.21 -22.85
N GLY A 127 5.31 9.81 -23.62
CA GLY A 127 4.38 9.09 -24.49
C GLY A 127 5.06 8.19 -25.53
N ILE A 128 6.13 8.67 -26.17
CA ILE A 128 6.92 7.88 -27.13
C ILE A 128 7.66 6.73 -26.45
N LEU A 129 8.27 6.98 -25.28
CA LEU A 129 9.04 5.99 -24.54
C LEU A 129 8.14 4.87 -24.01
N ILE A 130 6.93 5.20 -23.56
CA ILE A 130 5.89 4.24 -23.15
C ILE A 130 5.45 3.38 -24.34
N THR A 131 5.21 4.00 -25.49
CA THR A 131 4.78 3.26 -26.69
C THR A 131 5.85 2.26 -27.14
N ARG A 132 7.14 2.64 -27.08
CA ARG A 132 8.26 1.77 -27.49
C ARG A 132 8.63 0.67 -26.48
N TYR A 133 8.54 0.92 -25.17
CA TYR A 133 8.91 -0.09 -24.16
C TYR A 133 7.78 -1.04 -23.76
N SER A 134 6.54 -0.78 -24.19
CA SER A 134 5.37 -1.62 -23.91
C SER A 134 5.46 -3.06 -24.44
N HIS A 135 6.36 -3.35 -25.39
CA HIS A 135 6.53 -4.68 -25.97
C HIS A 135 7.53 -5.59 -25.23
N MET A 136 8.31 -5.08 -24.27
CA MET A 136 9.49 -5.78 -23.73
C MET A 136 9.33 -6.32 -22.30
N PHE A 137 8.28 -5.94 -21.57
CA PHE A 137 8.09 -6.31 -20.17
C PHE A 137 6.73 -6.98 -19.95
N MET A 138 6.66 -8.31 -20.09
CA MET A 138 5.98 -9.20 -19.13
C MET A 138 6.15 -10.68 -19.54
N PRO A 139 6.69 -11.54 -18.67
CA PRO A 139 6.51 -12.97 -18.79
C PRO A 139 5.05 -13.33 -18.44
N GLN A 140 4.45 -14.13 -19.30
CA GLN A 140 3.08 -14.64 -19.24
C GLN A 140 2.98 -15.69 -18.11
N ALA A 141 2.61 -15.27 -16.90
CA ALA A 141 2.06 -16.19 -15.91
C ALA A 141 0.54 -16.19 -16.09
N ALA A 142 0.03 -17.17 -16.84
CA ALA A 142 -1.41 -17.40 -16.95
C ALA A 142 -1.93 -17.89 -15.59
N PRO A 143 -3.02 -17.34 -15.05
CA PRO A 143 -3.71 -18.01 -13.94
C PRO A 143 -4.44 -19.24 -14.52
N GLU A 144 -4.15 -20.43 -13.97
CA GLU A 144 -4.68 -21.79 -14.30
C GLU A 144 -6.18 -21.96 -13.99
N VAL A 145 -7.01 -21.06 -14.47
CA VAL A 145 -8.39 -20.98 -13.96
C VAL A 145 -9.28 -21.96 -14.73
N CYS A 146 -9.33 -23.18 -14.17
CA CYS A 146 -10.04 -24.38 -14.64
C CYS A 146 -9.23 -25.36 -15.51
N GLU A 147 -7.97 -25.62 -15.12
CA GLU A 147 -7.22 -26.77 -15.66
C GLU A 147 -8.04 -28.06 -15.43
N HIS A 148 -8.22 -28.86 -16.49
CA HIS A 148 -8.99 -30.11 -16.50
C HIS A 148 -10.50 -29.96 -16.20
N CYS A 149 -11.14 -28.86 -16.60
CA CYS A 149 -12.60 -28.75 -16.50
C CYS A 149 -13.32 -29.20 -17.76
N ASP A 150 -14.55 -29.70 -17.61
CA ASP A 150 -15.39 -30.01 -18.76
C ASP A 150 -15.91 -28.73 -19.42
N PHE A 151 -15.83 -28.69 -20.76
CA PHE A 151 -16.30 -27.58 -21.58
C PHE A 151 -17.78 -27.29 -21.32
N ASP A 152 -18.10 -26.00 -21.14
CA ASP A 152 -19.49 -25.53 -21.10
C ASP A 152 -20.04 -25.34 -22.52
N GLN A 153 -21.27 -25.78 -22.77
CA GLN A 153 -21.95 -25.54 -24.04
C GLN A 153 -22.31 -24.05 -24.14
N LEU A 154 -21.73 -23.35 -25.11
CA LEU A 154 -21.94 -21.92 -25.32
C LEU A 154 -23.09 -21.62 -26.30
N GLY A 155 -23.36 -22.51 -27.26
CA GLY A 155 -24.42 -22.36 -28.25
C GLY A 155 -24.32 -23.43 -29.34
N ASP A 156 -25.39 -23.56 -30.13
CA ASP A 156 -25.51 -24.55 -31.21
C ASP A 156 -25.53 -23.85 -32.58
N VAL A 157 -24.71 -24.34 -33.51
CA VAL A 157 -24.67 -23.83 -34.89
C VAL A 157 -25.56 -24.69 -35.76
N VAL A 158 -26.77 -24.20 -36.04
CA VAL A 158 -27.86 -24.96 -36.66
C VAL A 158 -27.72 -25.12 -38.19
N SER A 159 -26.93 -24.28 -38.87
CA SER A 159 -26.77 -24.35 -40.34
C SER A 159 -25.45 -23.77 -40.88
N MET A 160 -25.09 -24.15 -42.11
CA MET A 160 -23.83 -23.79 -42.80
C MET A 160 -23.65 -22.29 -43.12
N ASN A 161 -24.55 -21.40 -42.70
CA ASN A 161 -24.49 -19.94 -42.92
C ASN A 161 -25.15 -19.12 -41.79
N SER A 162 -25.37 -19.69 -40.60
CA SER A 162 -25.94 -18.97 -39.47
C SER A 162 -24.86 -18.30 -38.62
N SER A 163 -25.06 -17.04 -38.25
CA SER A 163 -24.27 -16.35 -37.23
C SER A 163 -25.07 -16.26 -35.93
N GLN A 164 -24.39 -16.48 -34.80
CA GLN A 164 -24.94 -16.26 -33.46
C GLN A 164 -24.02 -15.32 -32.70
N THR A 165 -24.60 -14.30 -32.06
CA THR A 165 -23.85 -13.39 -31.19
C THR A 165 -23.87 -13.95 -29.77
N LEU A 166 -22.68 -14.19 -29.22
CA LEU A 166 -22.48 -14.67 -27.85
C LEU A 166 -21.65 -13.64 -27.09
N THR A 167 -22.05 -13.36 -25.85
CA THR A 167 -21.28 -12.52 -24.92
C THR A 167 -20.51 -13.40 -23.96
N ILE A 168 -19.19 -13.25 -23.94
CA ILE A 168 -18.29 -14.03 -23.09
C ILE A 168 -17.50 -13.04 -22.24
N ASP A 169 -17.26 -13.36 -20.97
CA ASP A 169 -16.39 -12.57 -20.11
C ASP A 169 -14.96 -12.59 -20.69
N THR A 170 -14.27 -11.45 -20.77
CA THR A 170 -12.90 -11.37 -21.28
C THR A 170 -11.85 -11.48 -20.16
N ARG A 171 -12.27 -11.65 -18.91
CA ARG A 171 -11.40 -11.69 -17.72
C ARG A 171 -10.39 -12.84 -17.75
N TYR A 172 -10.71 -13.94 -18.43
CA TYR A 172 -9.90 -15.15 -18.49
C TYR A 172 -9.55 -15.54 -19.94
N PRO A 173 -8.44 -16.27 -20.17
CA PRO A 173 -8.24 -16.97 -21.44
C PRO A 173 -9.25 -18.13 -21.57
N TYR A 174 -9.67 -18.42 -22.79
CA TYR A 174 -10.64 -19.48 -23.07
C TYR A 174 -10.12 -20.48 -24.09
N ASP A 175 -10.45 -21.74 -23.85
CA ASP A 175 -10.31 -22.82 -24.82
C ASP A 175 -11.65 -23.00 -25.54
N PHE A 176 -11.63 -22.96 -26.87
CA PHE A 176 -12.81 -23.17 -27.70
C PHE A 176 -12.72 -24.51 -28.40
N GLN A 177 -13.79 -25.28 -28.33
CA GLN A 177 -13.90 -26.58 -28.97
C GLN A 177 -15.20 -26.68 -29.75
N LEU A 178 -15.10 -27.06 -31.03
CA LEU A 178 -16.26 -27.37 -31.87
C LEU A 178 -16.38 -28.88 -32.06
N ARG A 179 -17.53 -29.45 -31.71
CA ARG A 179 -17.84 -30.88 -31.86
C ARG A 179 -19.15 -31.08 -32.63
N PRO A 180 -19.26 -32.14 -33.45
CA PRO A 180 -20.51 -32.50 -34.10
C PRO A 180 -21.48 -33.17 -33.10
N GLU A 181 -22.79 -32.98 -33.30
CA GLU A 181 -23.86 -33.44 -32.40
C GLU A 181 -24.00 -34.99 -32.36
N THR A 182 -23.66 -35.68 -33.46
CA THR A 182 -23.72 -37.14 -33.55
C THR A 182 -22.43 -37.79 -33.04
N LYS A 183 -22.52 -38.49 -31.90
CA LYS A 183 -21.42 -39.13 -31.13
C LYS A 183 -20.44 -39.97 -31.97
N ASN A 184 -19.18 -39.53 -32.10
CA ASN A 184 -18.01 -40.01 -31.33
C ASN A 184 -16.69 -39.53 -31.99
N THR A 185 -15.94 -38.70 -31.24
CA THR A 185 -14.48 -38.47 -31.30
C THR A 185 -13.84 -37.61 -32.38
N THR A 186 -14.52 -37.15 -33.44
CA THR A 186 -13.88 -36.20 -34.36
C THR A 186 -14.02 -34.77 -33.87
N LEU A 187 -12.97 -34.28 -33.19
CA LEU A 187 -12.73 -32.86 -32.97
C LEU A 187 -12.74 -32.16 -34.34
N LEU A 188 -13.69 -31.24 -34.60
CA LEU A 188 -13.68 -30.50 -35.86
C LEU A 188 -12.56 -29.46 -35.85
N CYS A 189 -12.40 -28.79 -34.71
CA CYS A 189 -11.46 -27.70 -34.54
C CYS A 189 -11.35 -27.32 -33.06
N GLN A 190 -10.16 -26.91 -32.65
CA GLN A 190 -9.86 -26.45 -31.30
C GLN A 190 -8.97 -25.21 -31.37
N ILE A 191 -9.27 -24.23 -30.53
CA ILE A 191 -8.41 -23.08 -30.27
C ILE A 191 -8.07 -23.12 -28.79
N GLU A 192 -6.79 -23.28 -28.49
CA GLU A 192 -6.30 -23.32 -27.11
C GLU A 192 -5.80 -21.95 -26.68
N SER A 193 -6.11 -21.59 -25.44
CA SER A 193 -5.60 -20.43 -24.72
C SER A 193 -5.79 -19.10 -25.45
N TYR A 194 -6.94 -18.90 -26.10
CA TYR A 194 -7.23 -17.63 -26.74
C TYR A 194 -7.54 -16.57 -25.68
N ARG A 195 -6.73 -15.51 -25.65
CA ARG A 195 -6.93 -14.39 -24.74
C ARG A 195 -7.61 -13.24 -25.48
N PHE A 196 -8.86 -12.97 -25.10
CA PHE A 196 -9.56 -11.79 -25.56
C PHE A 196 -8.92 -10.52 -24.99
N SER A 197 -8.84 -9.49 -25.82
CA SER A 197 -8.59 -8.12 -25.40
C SER A 197 -9.88 -7.52 -24.86
N GLU A 198 -9.73 -6.64 -23.88
CA GLU A 198 -10.85 -6.05 -23.16
C GLU A 198 -11.72 -5.20 -24.10
N HIS A 199 -13.03 -5.43 -24.08
CA HIS A 199 -14.04 -4.76 -24.92
C HIS A 199 -13.81 -4.86 -26.44
N GLY A 200 -13.11 -5.89 -26.91
CA GLY A 200 -12.98 -6.17 -28.36
C GLY A 200 -14.23 -6.85 -28.92
N SER A 201 -14.58 -6.51 -30.17
CA SER A 201 -15.50 -7.33 -30.97
C SER A 201 -14.69 -8.39 -31.70
N TYR A 202 -15.10 -9.64 -31.54
CA TYR A 202 -14.40 -10.81 -32.09
C TYR A 202 -15.33 -11.58 -33.01
N LEU A 203 -14.78 -12.03 -34.13
CA LEU A 203 -15.46 -12.90 -35.07
C LEU A 203 -14.79 -14.28 -34.99
N PHE A 204 -15.54 -15.27 -34.55
CA PHE A 204 -15.13 -16.67 -34.60
C PHE A 204 -15.64 -17.25 -35.93
N GLU A 205 -14.76 -17.36 -36.91
CA GLU A 205 -15.08 -17.89 -38.23
C GLU A 205 -14.76 -19.39 -38.28
N VAL A 206 -15.70 -20.19 -38.77
CA VAL A 206 -15.52 -21.61 -39.05
C VAL A 206 -15.55 -21.80 -40.56
N ILE A 207 -14.38 -22.03 -41.15
CA ILE A 207 -14.19 -22.12 -42.60
C ILE A 207 -14.00 -23.59 -42.97
N GLN A 208 -14.85 -24.10 -43.86
CA GLN A 208 -14.62 -25.40 -44.49
C GLN A 208 -13.78 -25.21 -45.75
N THR A 209 -12.50 -25.59 -45.70
CA THR A 209 -11.56 -25.44 -46.83
C THR A 209 -11.66 -26.60 -47.82
N ASN A 210 -11.99 -27.81 -47.36
CA ASN A 210 -12.20 -29.01 -48.19
C ASN A 210 -13.37 -29.85 -47.65
N LYS A 211 -13.85 -30.85 -48.42
CA LYS A 211 -14.92 -31.77 -47.97
C LYS A 211 -14.66 -32.41 -46.59
N ASN A 212 -13.39 -32.53 -46.17
CA ASN A 212 -12.99 -33.13 -44.89
C ASN A 212 -12.24 -32.20 -43.91
N ASN A 213 -11.90 -30.95 -44.27
CA ASN A 213 -11.11 -30.06 -43.39
C ASN A 213 -11.90 -28.80 -43.03
N ILE A 214 -12.14 -28.64 -41.72
CA ILE A 214 -12.74 -27.45 -41.10
C ILE A 214 -11.65 -26.75 -40.30
N SER A 215 -11.47 -25.46 -40.51
CA SER A 215 -10.54 -24.61 -39.75
C SER A 215 -11.31 -23.49 -39.05
N CYS A 216 -11.04 -23.23 -37.77
CA CYS A 216 -11.59 -22.04 -37.10
C CYS A 216 -10.51 -21.01 -36.86
N THR A 217 -10.87 -19.75 -37.04
CA THR A 217 -10.01 -18.60 -36.78
C THR A 217 -10.78 -17.55 -36.02
N ILE A 218 -10.16 -16.97 -34.99
CA ILE A 218 -10.71 -15.81 -34.29
C ILE A 218 -10.03 -14.57 -34.85
N THR A 219 -10.80 -13.72 -35.52
CA THR A 219 -10.35 -12.42 -36.00
C THR A 219 -10.95 -11.31 -35.14
N GLN A 220 -10.11 -10.32 -34.80
CA GLN A 220 -10.57 -9.14 -34.07
C GLN A 220 -11.08 -8.12 -35.08
N THR A 221 -12.37 -7.79 -35.02
CA THR A 221 -12.99 -6.82 -35.95
C THR A 221 -12.78 -5.39 -35.50
N ASN A 222 -12.82 -5.14 -34.20
CA ASN A 222 -12.51 -3.84 -33.59
C ASN A 222 -11.36 -3.96 -32.60
N LYS A 223 -10.30 -3.19 -32.82
CA LYS A 223 -9.11 -3.14 -31.95
C LYS A 223 -9.49 -2.52 -30.60
N SER A 224 -9.16 -3.20 -29.50
CA SER A 224 -9.45 -2.72 -28.15
C SER A 224 -8.73 -1.41 -27.84
N SER A 225 -9.41 -0.54 -27.08
CA SER A 225 -8.78 0.61 -26.41
C SER A 225 -7.58 0.16 -25.56
N TYR A 226 -6.51 0.95 -25.52
CA TYR A 226 -5.31 0.65 -24.74
C TYR A 226 -5.63 0.65 -23.23
N TYR A 227 -5.99 -0.50 -22.68
CA TYR A 227 -6.43 -0.64 -21.28
C TYR A 227 -5.36 -0.28 -20.24
N TRP A 228 -4.07 -0.34 -20.58
CA TRP A 228 -2.97 0.10 -19.71
C TRP A 228 -2.76 1.61 -19.66
N LEU A 229 -3.25 2.34 -20.66
CA LEU A 229 -3.03 3.79 -20.79
C LEU A 229 -3.50 4.56 -19.55
N PRO A 230 -4.67 4.27 -18.94
CA PRO A 230 -5.11 4.94 -17.71
C PRO A 230 -4.21 4.69 -16.50
N ILE A 231 -3.66 3.47 -16.31
CA ILE A 231 -2.71 3.20 -15.23
C ILE A 231 -1.47 4.04 -15.40
N ILE A 232 -0.91 4.06 -16.60
CA ILE A 232 0.34 4.76 -16.86
C ILE A 232 0.14 6.27 -16.70
N ILE A 233 -0.96 6.82 -17.23
CA ILE A 233 -1.36 8.21 -17.00
C ILE A 233 -1.50 8.49 -15.50
N ALA A 234 -2.16 7.63 -14.74
CA ALA A 234 -2.32 7.80 -13.29
C ALA A 234 -0.98 7.78 -12.55
N VAL A 235 -0.08 6.85 -12.88
CA VAL A 235 1.27 6.76 -12.29
C VAL A 235 2.09 8.01 -12.61
N ILE A 236 2.02 8.52 -13.85
CA ILE A 236 2.71 9.75 -14.24
C ILE A 236 2.14 10.94 -13.47
N ILE A 237 0.82 11.09 -13.42
CA ILE A 237 0.16 12.18 -12.68
C ILE A 237 0.57 12.13 -11.19
N LEU A 238 0.50 10.95 -10.57
CA LEU A 238 0.91 10.77 -9.18
C LEU A 238 2.41 11.07 -8.97
N SER A 239 3.27 10.64 -9.90
CA SER A 239 4.72 10.90 -9.84
C SER A 239 5.03 12.38 -9.98
N ILE A 240 4.32 13.08 -10.88
CA ILE A 240 4.42 14.54 -11.05
C ILE A 240 3.96 15.25 -9.77
N ILE A 241 2.83 14.84 -9.19
CA ILE A 241 2.33 15.40 -7.93
C ILE A 241 3.37 15.20 -6.81
N VAL A 242 3.92 14.00 -6.67
CA VAL A 242 4.97 13.69 -5.68
C VAL A 242 6.22 14.52 -5.92
N PHE A 243 6.68 14.65 -7.17
CA PHE A 243 7.82 15.48 -7.53
C PHE A 243 7.60 16.94 -7.13
N PHE A 244 6.42 17.52 -7.43
CA PHE A 244 6.10 18.89 -7.04
C PHE A 244 5.99 19.07 -5.52
N ILE A 245 5.45 18.08 -4.79
CA ILE A 245 5.42 18.10 -3.32
C ILE A 245 6.85 18.07 -2.76
N GLN A 246 7.72 17.19 -3.28
CA GLN A 246 9.11 17.10 -2.85
C GLN A 246 9.90 18.36 -3.19
N LEU A 247 9.71 18.90 -4.40
CA LEU A 247 10.31 20.17 -4.83
C LEU A 247 9.84 21.31 -3.94
N PHE A 248 8.55 21.39 -3.62
CA PHE A 248 8.01 22.37 -2.67
C PHE A 248 8.64 22.21 -1.28
N HIS A 249 8.79 20.99 -0.79
CA HIS A 249 9.42 20.71 0.50
C HIS A 249 10.92 21.09 0.50
N LEU A 250 11.65 20.81 -0.57
CA LEU A 250 13.04 21.22 -0.77
C LEU A 250 13.20 22.74 -0.82
N ILE A 251 12.30 23.41 -1.53
CA ILE A 251 12.27 24.88 -1.63
C ILE A 251 11.94 25.50 -0.27
N TYR A 252 10.92 24.99 0.42
CA TYR A 252 10.49 25.49 1.74
C TYR A 252 11.56 25.29 2.82
N ASN A 253 12.26 24.16 2.79
CA ASN A 253 13.30 23.83 3.76
C ASN A 253 14.69 24.39 3.38
N SER A 254 14.82 25.00 2.20
CA SER A 254 16.04 25.69 1.78
C SER A 254 16.24 26.95 2.61
N ARG A 255 17.41 27.06 3.24
CA ARG A 255 17.84 28.24 4.03
C ARG A 255 17.78 29.56 3.25
N TYR A 256 17.72 29.49 1.92
CA TYR A 256 17.61 30.64 1.03
C TYR A 256 16.29 31.39 1.18
N ILE A 257 15.17 30.69 1.40
CA ILE A 257 13.86 31.32 1.63
C ILE A 257 13.77 31.89 3.06
N GLY A 258 14.44 31.27 4.04
CA GLY A 258 14.60 31.86 5.37
C GLY A 258 15.24 33.25 5.32
N ARG A 259 16.30 33.42 4.50
CA ARG A 259 16.96 34.72 4.26
C ARG A 259 16.09 35.72 3.49
N ILE A 260 15.29 35.26 2.53
CA ILE A 260 14.37 36.13 1.77
C ILE A 260 13.20 36.57 2.65
N LEU A 261 12.62 35.68 3.47
CA LEU A 261 11.54 36.03 4.40
C LEU A 261 12.01 36.96 5.52
N THR A 262 13.24 36.81 6.04
CA THR A 262 13.82 37.80 6.96
C THR A 262 14.10 39.14 6.28
N ASN A 263 14.56 39.13 5.02
CA ASN A 263 14.78 40.36 4.24
C ASN A 263 13.48 41.08 3.84
N ILE A 264 12.39 40.33 3.61
CA ILE A 264 11.05 40.89 3.36
C ILE A 264 10.42 41.39 4.67
N GLY A 265 10.69 40.72 5.80
CA GLY A 265 10.31 41.21 7.15
C GLY A 265 11.02 42.52 7.51
N HIS A 266 12.31 42.64 7.21
CA HIS A 266 13.05 43.90 7.41
C HIS A 266 12.58 45.03 6.47
N ARG A 267 12.20 44.73 5.22
CA ARG A 267 11.66 45.77 4.30
C ARG A 267 10.26 46.25 4.65
N ARG A 268 9.44 45.46 5.35
CA ARG A 268 8.11 45.92 5.80
C ARG A 268 8.19 46.81 7.04
N LEU A 269 9.10 46.53 7.97
CA LEU A 269 9.29 47.38 9.15
C LEU A 269 9.90 48.74 8.81
N ILE A 270 10.73 48.82 7.76
CA ILE A 270 11.35 50.10 7.32
C ILE A 270 10.33 51.01 6.59
N ASN A 271 9.24 50.47 6.04
CA ASN A 271 8.26 51.26 5.29
C ASN A 271 7.07 51.74 6.13
N ASP A 272 6.88 51.23 7.35
CA ASP A 272 5.83 51.69 8.28
C ASP A 272 6.34 52.79 9.24
N GLU A 273 7.64 53.12 9.23
CA GLU A 273 8.25 54.12 10.13
C GLU A 273 8.47 55.51 9.49
N THR A 274 8.01 55.74 8.25
CA THR A 274 8.21 57.02 7.53
C THR A 274 7.03 57.98 7.53
N ASP A 275 5.96 57.72 8.27
CA ASP A 275 4.90 58.72 8.45
C ASP A 275 4.64 58.97 9.94
N ILE A 276 4.68 60.26 10.30
CA ILE A 276 4.39 60.86 11.60
C ILE A 276 5.60 60.95 12.56
N THR A 277 6.35 62.05 12.45
CA THR A 277 6.93 62.69 13.65
C THR A 277 6.08 63.89 14.05
N PRO A 278 5.89 64.13 15.36
CA PRO A 278 6.32 65.43 15.85
C PRO A 278 7.18 65.32 17.12
N ARG A 279 8.43 65.78 16.95
CA ARG A 279 9.27 66.60 17.84
C ARG A 279 8.76 66.83 19.28
N ILE A 280 9.37 66.15 20.27
CA ILE A 280 9.65 66.68 21.63
C ILE A 280 11.04 66.20 22.09
N SER A 281 11.77 67.09 22.77
CA SER A 281 13.16 67.06 23.26
C SER A 281 13.44 66.05 24.40
N PRO A 282 14.72 65.82 24.79
CA PRO A 282 15.20 64.59 25.42
C PRO A 282 15.26 64.66 26.95
N ILE A 283 15.00 63.54 27.63
CA ILE A 283 15.29 63.36 29.07
C ILE A 283 16.01 62.01 29.28
N THR A 284 17.34 62.15 29.41
CA THR A 284 18.32 61.51 30.31
C THR A 284 18.29 60.02 30.69
N ASN A 285 19.53 59.48 30.65
CA ASN A 285 20.14 58.44 31.51
C ASN A 285 19.65 56.99 31.35
N ARG A 286 20.50 55.95 31.31
CA ARG A 286 21.93 55.78 31.62
C ARG A 286 22.38 54.45 30.99
N ARG A 287 23.53 54.42 30.33
CA ARG A 287 24.29 53.21 29.98
C ARG A 287 25.23 52.85 31.13
N VAL A 288 25.39 51.56 31.44
CA VAL A 288 26.66 50.99 31.92
C VAL A 288 26.83 49.58 31.29
N PRO A 289 27.98 49.26 30.67
CA PRO A 289 28.26 47.99 30.01
C PRO A 289 29.13 47.02 30.83
N LEU A 290 29.15 45.76 30.35
CA LEU A 290 29.97 44.62 30.78
C LEU A 290 31.49 44.84 30.74
N ILE A 291 32.21 44.18 31.65
CA ILE A 291 33.63 43.82 31.52
C ILE A 291 33.82 42.35 31.91
N ILE A 292 34.58 41.63 31.07
CA ILE A 292 35.06 40.25 31.22
C ILE A 292 36.51 40.31 31.72
N HIS A 293 36.92 39.40 32.60
CA HIS A 293 38.34 39.03 32.75
C HIS A 293 38.51 37.52 32.92
N ASN A 294 39.45 36.97 32.14
CA ASN A 294 40.09 35.67 32.31
C ASN A 294 41.38 35.88 33.11
N GLU A 295 41.74 34.93 33.97
CA GLU A 295 43.14 34.71 34.34
C GLU A 295 43.42 33.27 34.80
N THR A 296 44.66 32.85 34.55
CA THR A 296 45.26 31.53 34.68
C THR A 296 46.18 31.42 35.91
N ARG A 297 46.43 30.17 36.37
CA ARG A 297 47.76 29.61 36.79
C ARG A 297 47.95 29.16 38.27
N ASN A 298 48.33 27.87 38.38
CA ASN A 298 49.25 27.09 39.26
C ASN A 298 49.27 27.06 40.80
N ASP A 299 49.44 25.80 41.27
CA ASP A 299 50.35 25.21 42.29
C ASP A 299 50.36 25.71 43.75
N ASP A 300 50.09 24.81 44.72
CA ASP A 300 51.06 24.30 45.72
C ASP A 300 50.43 23.66 46.98
N VAL A 301 51.20 22.74 47.55
CA VAL A 301 50.98 21.83 48.70
C VAL A 301 51.35 22.52 50.03
N LEU A 302 50.61 22.28 51.14
CA LEU A 302 51.20 22.07 52.48
C LEU A 302 50.19 21.58 53.54
N ASP A 303 50.65 20.68 54.39
CA ASP A 303 50.00 20.05 55.56
C ASP A 303 49.82 20.98 56.78
N THR A 304 48.82 20.73 57.63
CA THR A 304 48.99 20.74 59.11
C THR A 304 47.82 20.05 59.85
N GLU A 305 48.14 19.58 61.05
CA GLU A 305 47.52 18.52 61.85
C GLU A 305 46.35 18.89 62.78
N ASN A 306 45.69 17.83 63.28
CA ASN A 306 45.15 17.57 64.63
C ASN A 306 44.16 18.55 65.30
N ILE A 307 42.99 18.02 65.67
CA ILE A 307 42.61 17.71 67.08
C ILE A 307 41.40 16.77 67.09
N THR A 308 41.53 15.77 67.96
CA THR A 308 40.59 14.70 68.33
C THR A 308 39.40 15.20 69.17
N GLY A 309 38.23 14.57 69.04
CA GLY A 309 37.09 14.85 69.94
C GLY A 309 35.73 14.25 69.57
N GLN A 310 35.59 12.94 69.80
CA GLN A 310 34.37 12.22 70.24
C GLN A 310 33.02 12.35 69.46
N LEU A 311 32.80 11.32 68.63
CA LEU A 311 31.72 10.31 68.67
C LEU A 311 30.24 10.71 68.81
N SER A 312 29.46 10.15 67.85
CA SER A 312 28.05 9.71 67.88
C SER A 312 26.97 10.55 67.17
N THR A 313 26.91 10.34 65.84
CA THR A 313 25.72 9.92 65.08
C THR A 313 24.32 10.37 65.53
N ILE A 314 23.86 11.52 65.02
CA ILE A 314 22.45 11.75 64.60
C ILE A 314 22.46 12.65 63.36
N GLY A 315 22.44 12.05 62.16
CA GLY A 315 22.34 12.76 60.90
C GLY A 315 20.88 12.99 60.50
N THR A 316 20.38 14.21 60.71
CA THR A 316 19.12 14.67 60.10
C THR A 316 19.44 15.83 59.16
N THR A 317 20.06 15.51 58.02
CA THR A 317 20.35 16.50 56.98
C THR A 317 19.20 16.52 55.98
N GLN A 318 18.47 17.64 56.01
CA GLN A 318 17.48 18.01 55.01
C GLN A 318 18.12 17.95 53.62
N THR A 319 17.72 16.97 52.81
CA THR A 319 18.08 16.89 51.39
C THR A 319 17.06 17.66 50.59
N SER A 320 17.50 18.80 50.08
CA SER A 320 16.83 19.59 49.06
C SER A 320 16.49 18.71 47.85
N THR A 321 15.19 18.47 47.66
CA THR A 321 14.66 17.81 46.47
C THR A 321 14.80 18.73 45.26
N TYR A 322 15.94 18.65 44.58
CA TYR A 322 16.04 19.08 43.19
C TYR A 322 15.21 18.13 42.32
N SER A 323 14.01 18.57 42.00
CA SER A 323 13.15 17.97 40.97
C SER A 323 13.86 18.06 39.61
N ASN A 324 14.63 17.01 39.27
CA ASN A 324 15.09 16.77 37.91
C ASN A 324 13.87 16.48 37.02
N ASN A 325 13.29 17.55 36.45
CA ASN A 325 12.40 17.49 35.30
C ASN A 325 13.21 17.11 34.05
N ALA A 326 13.78 15.89 34.06
CA ALA A 326 14.24 15.26 32.84
C ALA A 326 13.01 15.01 31.98
N LYS A 327 12.83 15.81 30.92
CA LYS A 327 11.83 15.56 29.88
C LYS A 327 11.98 14.09 29.45
N LYS A 328 11.02 13.24 29.82
CA LYS A 328 10.95 11.84 29.35
C LYS A 328 10.99 11.88 27.83
N VAL A 329 12.10 11.50 27.23
CA VAL A 329 12.22 11.33 25.78
C VAL A 329 11.16 10.29 25.39
N PRO A 330 10.21 10.64 24.49
CA PRO A 330 9.20 9.69 24.07
C PRO A 330 9.89 8.45 23.46
N PRO A 331 9.39 7.24 23.73
CA PRO A 331 10.01 6.03 23.21
C PRO A 331 10.09 6.09 21.68
N LYS A 332 11.28 5.83 21.14
CA LYS A 332 11.56 5.86 19.70
C LYS A 332 10.78 4.73 19.02
N ARG A 333 9.70 5.10 18.32
CA ARG A 333 8.83 4.22 17.53
C ARG A 333 9.53 3.85 16.21
N LEU A 334 9.38 2.61 15.75
CA LEU A 334 9.97 2.14 14.50
C LEU A 334 9.14 2.66 13.31
N GLN A 335 9.66 3.67 12.60
CA GLN A 335 8.88 4.38 11.58
C GLN A 335 8.69 3.55 10.31
N SER A 336 9.69 2.74 9.92
CA SER A 336 9.57 1.81 8.79
C SER A 336 8.43 0.81 8.94
N LEU A 337 8.16 0.32 10.15
CA LEU A 337 7.08 -0.63 10.42
C LEU A 337 5.69 0.01 10.26
N ASP A 338 5.51 1.23 10.78
CA ASP A 338 4.25 1.96 10.58
C ASP A 338 4.10 2.38 9.10
N THR A 339 5.19 2.73 8.42
CA THR A 339 5.20 3.01 6.96
C THR A 339 4.77 1.77 6.16
N PHE A 340 5.31 0.59 6.48
CA PHE A 340 4.93 -0.67 5.82
C PHE A 340 3.45 -0.99 6.04
N ARG A 341 2.95 -0.75 7.26
CA ARG A 341 1.53 -0.93 7.59
C ARG A 341 0.64 -0.03 6.76
N GLY A 342 1.00 1.25 6.62
CA GLY A 342 0.21 2.20 5.85
C GLY A 342 0.29 1.99 4.35
N PHE A 343 1.45 1.56 3.82
CA PHE A 343 1.58 1.14 2.43
C PHE A 343 0.64 -0.03 2.14
N SER A 344 0.67 -1.06 2.98
CA SER A 344 -0.20 -2.23 2.86
C SER A 344 -1.68 -1.83 2.93
N LEU A 345 -2.05 -0.95 3.86
CA LEU A 345 -3.43 -0.46 3.99
C LEU A 345 -3.91 0.31 2.75
N MET A 346 -3.05 1.14 2.15
CA MET A 346 -3.40 1.88 0.94
C MET A 346 -3.74 0.93 -0.21
N VAL A 347 -2.88 -0.10 -0.41
CA VAL A 347 -3.11 -1.13 -1.42
C VAL A 347 -4.39 -1.90 -1.10
N MET A 348 -4.64 -2.21 0.17
CA MET A 348 -5.88 -2.87 0.63
C MET A 348 -7.13 -2.11 0.19
N ILE A 349 -7.20 -0.82 0.54
CA ILE A 349 -8.38 0.02 0.27
C ILE A 349 -8.61 0.12 -1.24
N PHE A 350 -7.53 0.32 -2.01
CA PHE A 350 -7.61 0.40 -3.47
C PHE A 350 -8.13 -0.90 -4.12
N VAL A 351 -7.65 -2.05 -3.65
CA VAL A 351 -8.08 -3.37 -4.13
C VAL A 351 -9.51 -3.68 -3.69
N ASN A 352 -9.88 -3.38 -2.45
CA ASN A 352 -11.25 -3.58 -1.93
C ASN A 352 -12.29 -2.78 -2.71
N TYR A 353 -11.93 -1.61 -3.26
CA TYR A 353 -12.81 -0.87 -4.16
C TYR A 353 -12.87 -1.43 -5.58
N GLY A 354 -12.04 -2.42 -5.94
CA GLY A 354 -12.08 -3.12 -7.22
C GLY A 354 -10.86 -2.89 -8.10
N GLY A 355 -9.78 -2.29 -7.60
CA GLY A 355 -8.46 -2.26 -8.26
C GLY A 355 -8.38 -1.56 -9.63
N GLY A 356 -9.48 -0.96 -10.09
CA GLY A 356 -9.62 -0.29 -11.38
C GLY A 356 -10.16 -1.22 -12.49
N GLY A 357 -10.68 -2.40 -12.13
CA GLY A 357 -11.14 -3.43 -13.08
C GLY A 357 -10.04 -4.35 -13.60
N TYR A 358 -8.78 -4.10 -13.23
CA TYR A 358 -7.63 -4.82 -13.76
C TYR A 358 -7.47 -6.23 -13.16
N TRP A 359 -7.23 -7.20 -14.03
CA TRP A 359 -7.08 -8.62 -13.67
C TRP A 359 -5.98 -8.88 -12.61
N PHE A 360 -4.89 -8.13 -12.61
CA PHE A 360 -3.76 -8.35 -11.68
C PHE A 360 -3.99 -7.80 -10.26
N PHE A 361 -5.00 -6.93 -10.09
CA PHE A 361 -5.51 -6.50 -8.79
C PHE A 361 -6.70 -7.33 -8.31
N ASN A 362 -7.16 -8.30 -9.10
CA ASN A 362 -8.17 -9.26 -8.64
C ASN A 362 -7.53 -10.41 -7.86
N HIS A 363 -8.28 -10.99 -6.95
CA HIS A 363 -7.83 -12.17 -6.19
C HIS A 363 -7.66 -13.38 -7.11
N SER A 364 -6.66 -14.22 -6.82
CA SER A 364 -6.58 -15.54 -7.43
C SER A 364 -7.82 -16.37 -7.09
N VAL A 365 -8.27 -17.18 -8.05
CA VAL A 365 -9.53 -17.93 -7.91
C VAL A 365 -9.36 -19.08 -6.92
N TRP A 366 -8.22 -19.79 -7.00
CA TRP A 366 -7.88 -20.87 -6.06
C TRP A 366 -6.37 -20.93 -5.82
N ASN A 367 -5.62 -21.39 -6.81
CA ASN A 367 -4.16 -21.40 -6.80
C ASN A 367 -3.63 -20.14 -7.49
N GLY A 368 -2.48 -19.65 -7.03
CA GLY A 368 -1.82 -18.48 -7.57
C GLY A 368 -1.56 -17.40 -6.52
N LEU A 369 -0.90 -16.33 -6.97
CA LEU A 369 -0.53 -15.19 -6.13
C LEU A 369 -0.71 -13.90 -6.95
N THR A 370 -1.67 -13.07 -6.56
CA THR A 370 -1.83 -11.71 -7.13
C THR A 370 -1.49 -10.64 -6.09
N VAL A 371 -1.41 -9.38 -6.50
CA VAL A 371 -1.08 -8.25 -5.60
C VAL A 371 -2.08 -8.14 -4.44
N ALA A 372 -3.35 -8.39 -4.75
CA ALA A 372 -4.46 -8.38 -3.81
C ALA A 372 -4.31 -9.43 -2.70
N ASP A 373 -3.62 -10.53 -2.98
CA ASP A 373 -3.46 -11.65 -2.05
C ASP A 373 -2.33 -11.45 -1.03
N LEU A 374 -1.45 -10.46 -1.24
CA LEU A 374 -0.29 -10.18 -0.40
C LEU A 374 -0.62 -9.41 0.88
N VAL A 375 -1.60 -8.51 0.78
CA VAL A 375 -1.79 -7.41 1.74
C VAL A 375 -2.23 -7.91 3.11
N PHE A 376 -3.27 -8.74 3.16
CA PHE A 376 -3.82 -9.22 4.42
C PHE A 376 -2.79 -10.06 5.23
N PRO A 377 -2.08 -11.02 4.63
CA PRO A 377 -0.99 -11.74 5.30
C PRO A 377 0.15 -10.84 5.82
N TRP A 378 0.52 -9.77 5.10
CA TRP A 378 1.52 -8.83 5.61
C TRP A 378 1.09 -8.16 6.92
N PHE A 379 -0.20 -7.90 7.13
CA PHE A 379 -0.69 -7.40 8.42
C PHE A 379 -0.47 -8.39 9.57
N VAL A 380 -0.71 -9.68 9.32
CA VAL A 380 -0.44 -10.75 10.30
C VAL A 380 1.05 -10.78 10.66
N TRP A 381 1.92 -10.70 9.66
CA TRP A 381 3.37 -10.67 9.88
C TRP A 381 3.84 -9.43 10.63
N MET A 382 3.40 -8.22 10.24
CA MET A 382 3.75 -6.96 10.92
C MET A 382 3.25 -6.93 12.37
N MET A 383 2.13 -7.60 12.65
CA MET A 383 1.61 -7.75 13.98
C MET A 383 2.58 -8.55 14.87
N GLY A 384 3.20 -9.61 14.33
CA GLY A 384 4.28 -10.35 14.96
C GLY A 384 5.44 -9.46 15.42
N VAL A 385 5.95 -8.60 14.53
CA VAL A 385 7.00 -7.62 14.86
C VAL A 385 6.57 -6.72 16.02
N SER A 386 5.31 -6.27 15.97
CA SER A 386 4.73 -5.36 16.96
C SER A 386 4.55 -6.01 18.34
N ILE A 387 4.30 -7.33 18.40
CA ILE A 387 4.19 -8.09 19.66
C ILE A 387 5.49 -7.95 20.45
N VAL A 388 6.65 -8.23 19.84
CA VAL A 388 7.96 -8.19 20.52
C VAL A 388 8.27 -6.79 21.04
N LEU A 389 8.06 -5.76 20.20
CA LEU A 389 8.31 -4.36 20.58
C LEU A 389 7.41 -3.90 21.74
N SER A 390 6.14 -4.28 21.72
CA SER A 390 5.16 -3.89 22.73
C SER A 390 5.36 -4.61 24.06
N GLN A 391 5.52 -5.94 24.05
CA GLN A 391 5.70 -6.73 25.26
C GLN A 391 7.00 -6.38 25.98
N ARG A 392 8.12 -6.27 25.26
CA ARG A 392 9.41 -5.84 25.85
C ARG A 392 9.32 -4.46 26.48
N SER A 393 8.57 -3.53 25.89
CA SER A 393 8.33 -2.21 26.48
C SER A 393 7.58 -2.30 27.82
N LEU A 394 6.61 -3.21 27.94
CA LEU A 394 5.84 -3.44 29.17
C LEU A 394 6.66 -4.17 30.24
N LEU A 395 7.49 -5.13 29.83
CA LEU A 395 8.38 -5.88 30.73
C LEU A 395 9.50 -5.01 31.28
N LYS A 396 10.10 -4.14 30.47
CA LYS A 396 11.05 -3.11 30.94
C LYS A 396 10.44 -2.15 31.98
N LYS A 397 9.12 -1.94 31.93
CA LYS A 397 8.37 -1.17 32.93
C LYS A 397 7.98 -2.00 34.16
N LYS A 398 8.49 -3.23 34.29
CA LYS A 398 8.23 -4.18 35.38
C LYS A 398 6.73 -4.43 35.64
N ILE A 399 5.93 -4.42 34.58
CA ILE A 399 4.49 -4.72 34.67
C ILE A 399 4.31 -6.23 34.86
N ARG A 400 3.46 -6.63 35.81
CA ARG A 400 3.16 -8.04 36.09
C ARG A 400 2.61 -8.75 34.83
N LYS A 401 3.08 -9.97 34.55
CA LYS A 401 2.64 -10.77 33.39
C LYS A 401 1.12 -10.95 33.29
N ARG A 402 0.42 -11.09 34.42
CA ARG A 402 -1.06 -11.15 34.45
C ARG A 402 -1.72 -9.91 33.85
N SER A 403 -1.17 -8.71 34.08
CA SER A 403 -1.71 -7.47 33.48
C SER A 403 -1.46 -7.40 31.98
N ILE A 404 -0.32 -7.95 31.51
CA ILE A 404 -0.03 -8.07 30.08
C ILE A 404 -1.02 -9.05 29.42
N LEU A 405 -1.28 -10.20 30.06
CA LEU A 405 -2.26 -11.18 29.60
C LEU A 405 -3.67 -10.56 29.47
N VAL A 406 -4.14 -9.83 30.48
CA VAL A 406 -5.44 -9.14 30.43
C VAL A 406 -5.50 -8.13 29.27
N LYS A 407 -4.40 -7.41 29.00
CA LYS A 407 -4.33 -6.50 27.83
C LYS A 407 -4.40 -7.25 26.51
N ILE A 408 -3.72 -8.40 26.39
CA ILE A 408 -3.78 -9.25 25.20
C ILE A 408 -5.22 -9.73 24.99
N CYS A 409 -5.84 -10.32 26.02
CA CYS A 409 -7.22 -10.81 25.94
C CYS A 409 -8.21 -9.70 25.60
N ARG A 410 -8.12 -8.53 26.25
CA ARG A 410 -8.99 -7.38 25.96
C ARG A 410 -8.87 -6.94 24.50
N ARG A 411 -7.65 -6.81 23.99
CA ARG A 411 -7.43 -6.41 22.60
C ARG A 411 -7.96 -7.45 21.61
N THR A 412 -7.76 -8.74 21.88
CA THR A 412 -8.31 -9.84 21.08
C THR A 412 -9.84 -9.77 21.05
N VAL A 413 -10.49 -9.61 22.20
CA VAL A 413 -11.97 -9.53 22.29
C VAL A 413 -12.50 -8.30 21.53
N ILE A 414 -11.90 -7.12 21.71
CA ILE A 414 -12.36 -5.91 21.01
C ILE A 414 -12.22 -6.08 19.49
N LEU A 415 -11.08 -6.61 19.00
CA LEU A 415 -10.90 -6.85 17.57
C LEU A 415 -11.88 -7.89 17.01
N PHE A 416 -12.16 -8.95 17.78
CA PHE A 416 -13.10 -9.98 17.39
C PHE A 416 -14.53 -9.44 17.30
N LEU A 417 -14.98 -8.69 18.31
CA LEU A 417 -16.31 -8.06 18.34
C LEU A 417 -16.47 -7.01 17.23
N LEU A 418 -15.44 -6.21 16.98
CA LEU A 418 -15.43 -5.25 15.88
C LEU A 418 -15.61 -5.95 14.52
N GLY A 419 -14.97 -7.11 14.33
CA GLY A 419 -15.17 -7.96 13.16
C GLY A 419 -16.60 -8.46 13.01
N LEU A 420 -17.21 -8.94 14.10
CA LEU A 420 -18.61 -9.39 14.07
C LEU A 420 -19.58 -8.27 13.72
N ILE A 421 -19.34 -7.05 14.21
CA ILE A 421 -20.18 -5.88 13.90
C ILE A 421 -20.10 -5.53 12.41
N LEU A 422 -18.89 -5.52 11.83
CA LEU A 422 -18.70 -5.25 10.41
C LEU A 422 -19.35 -6.31 9.51
N GLN A 423 -19.31 -7.57 9.94
CA GLN A 423 -19.84 -8.70 9.17
C GLN A 423 -21.36 -8.88 9.33
N GLY A 424 -21.91 -8.54 10.51
CA GLY A 424 -23.29 -8.80 10.89
C GLY A 424 -24.28 -7.66 10.63
N GLY A 425 -23.84 -6.52 10.10
CA GLY A 425 -24.62 -5.27 10.06
C GLY A 425 -25.89 -5.25 9.18
N HIS A 426 -26.14 -6.27 8.33
CA HIS A 426 -27.20 -6.20 7.31
C HIS A 426 -28.13 -7.44 7.23
N GLY A 427 -27.98 -8.47 8.09
CA GLY A 427 -28.70 -9.74 7.96
C GLY A 427 -29.38 -10.26 9.24
N LYS A 428 -30.15 -11.34 9.11
CA LYS A 428 -30.70 -12.07 10.28
C LYS A 428 -29.56 -12.60 11.15
N PRO A 429 -29.69 -12.66 12.49
CA PRO A 429 -28.64 -13.18 13.39
C PRO A 429 -28.19 -14.61 13.05
N GLU A 430 -29.06 -15.39 12.42
CA GLU A 430 -28.87 -16.79 12.03
C GLU A 430 -27.87 -16.98 10.88
N ASP A 431 -27.64 -15.95 10.06
CA ASP A 431 -26.76 -15.97 8.88
C ASP A 431 -25.46 -15.19 9.07
N VAL A 432 -25.13 -14.80 10.31
CA VAL A 432 -23.92 -14.01 10.58
C VAL A 432 -22.68 -14.89 10.41
N ARG A 433 -21.80 -14.49 9.49
CA ARG A 433 -20.50 -15.14 9.30
C ARG A 433 -19.61 -14.93 10.52
N ILE A 434 -19.14 -16.02 11.13
CA ILE A 434 -18.38 -15.98 12.39
C ILE A 434 -16.91 -15.59 12.15
N LEU A 435 -16.27 -16.22 11.17
CA LEU A 435 -14.86 -15.99 10.86
C LEU A 435 -14.71 -15.01 9.69
N GLY A 436 -13.93 -13.96 9.94
CA GLY A 436 -13.55 -12.97 8.95
C GLY A 436 -12.11 -12.49 9.20
N VAL A 437 -11.70 -11.49 8.41
CA VAL A 437 -10.35 -10.94 8.39
C VAL A 437 -9.91 -10.45 9.78
N LEU A 438 -10.76 -9.68 10.48
CA LEU A 438 -10.44 -9.14 11.81
C LEU A 438 -10.41 -10.22 12.90
N GLN A 439 -11.33 -11.19 12.85
CA GLN A 439 -11.41 -12.30 13.79
C GLN A 439 -10.15 -13.15 13.69
N ARG A 440 -9.71 -13.46 12.47
CA ARG A 440 -8.45 -14.19 12.23
C ARG A 440 -7.25 -13.42 12.74
N LEU A 441 -7.16 -12.11 12.49
CA LEU A 441 -6.10 -11.26 13.05
C LEU A 441 -6.07 -11.33 14.59
N ALA A 442 -7.24 -11.28 15.22
CA ALA A 442 -7.38 -11.36 16.67
C ALA A 442 -6.89 -12.72 17.24
N LEU A 443 -7.20 -13.82 16.56
CA LEU A 443 -6.80 -15.17 16.99
C LEU A 443 -5.31 -15.45 16.76
N CYS A 444 -4.77 -15.10 15.59
CA CYS A 444 -3.33 -15.20 15.32
C CYS A 444 -2.53 -14.32 16.31
N TYR A 445 -3.02 -13.11 16.61
CA TYR A 445 -2.43 -12.25 17.65
C TYR A 445 -2.42 -12.95 19.01
N PHE A 446 -3.56 -13.52 19.41
CA PHE A 446 -3.74 -14.13 20.72
C PHE A 446 -2.76 -15.29 20.93
N PHE A 447 -2.73 -16.26 20.01
CA PHE A 447 -1.87 -17.43 20.12
C PHE A 447 -0.38 -17.05 20.11
N THR A 448 0.03 -16.19 19.17
CA THR A 448 1.44 -15.77 19.11
C THR A 448 1.85 -14.91 20.30
N ALA A 449 1.00 -13.98 20.76
CA ALA A 449 1.32 -13.11 21.90
C ALA A 449 1.41 -13.88 23.23
N ILE A 450 0.55 -14.89 23.43
CA ILE A 450 0.63 -15.80 24.58
C ILE A 450 1.90 -16.64 24.52
N LEU A 451 2.22 -17.20 23.35
CA LEU A 451 3.44 -17.99 23.17
C LEU A 451 4.68 -17.19 23.59
N VAL A 452 4.81 -15.94 23.10
CA VAL A 452 5.93 -15.06 23.48
C VAL A 452 5.92 -14.76 24.98
N LEU A 453 4.75 -14.46 25.58
CA LEU A 453 4.65 -14.11 27.00
C LEU A 453 5.01 -15.28 27.95
N ILE A 454 4.69 -16.52 27.57
CA ILE A 454 4.99 -17.73 28.34
C ILE A 454 6.50 -17.95 28.38
N PHE A 455 7.17 -17.93 27.22
CA PHE A 455 8.59 -18.25 27.11
C PHE A 455 9.54 -17.09 27.42
N ASP A 456 9.00 -15.89 27.65
CA ASP A 456 9.75 -14.70 28.08
C ASP A 456 10.54 -14.87 29.39
N ALA A 457 10.12 -15.76 30.31
CA ALA A 457 10.85 -15.95 31.58
C ALA A 457 12.19 -16.71 31.44
N VAL A 458 12.30 -17.55 30.41
CA VAL A 458 13.55 -18.28 30.08
C VAL A 458 14.59 -17.30 29.50
N GLU A 459 14.12 -16.19 28.95
CA GLU A 459 14.90 -15.17 28.23
C GLU A 459 15.74 -14.29 29.17
N ASP A 460 15.19 -13.83 30.31
CA ASP A 460 15.89 -13.01 31.29
C ASP A 460 17.03 -13.77 32.02
N GLN A 461 16.87 -15.08 32.24
CA GLN A 461 17.89 -15.91 32.91
C GLN A 461 19.09 -16.22 32.00
N LEU A 462 18.86 -16.49 30.71
CA LEU A 462 19.94 -16.69 29.72
C LEU A 462 20.74 -15.41 29.47
N HIS A 463 20.12 -14.24 29.60
CA HIS A 463 20.79 -12.93 29.49
C HIS A 463 21.75 -12.62 30.64
N SER A 464 21.46 -13.13 31.83
CA SER A 464 22.33 -12.98 33.00
C SER A 464 23.58 -13.86 32.91
N SER A 465 23.59 -14.91 32.08
CA SER A 465 24.70 -15.87 32.00
C SER A 465 25.65 -15.67 30.81
N GLN A 466 25.56 -14.57 30.05
CA GLN A 466 26.37 -14.39 28.85
C GLN A 466 27.61 -13.51 29.08
N TRP A 467 28.70 -14.21 29.41
CA TRP A 467 30.15 -13.98 29.18
C TRP A 467 30.74 -12.55 29.21
N PRO A 468 31.86 -12.33 29.96
CA PRO A 468 32.53 -11.05 30.01
C PRO A 468 33.00 -10.63 28.62
N MET A 469 32.71 -9.37 28.32
CA MET A 469 33.05 -8.67 27.10
C MET A 469 34.57 -8.68 26.89
N SER A 470 35.05 -9.51 25.96
CA SER A 470 36.39 -9.35 25.36
C SER A 470 36.21 -8.62 24.04
N ASP A 471 36.64 -7.37 24.01
CA ASP A 471 36.41 -6.41 22.92
C ASP A 471 37.13 -6.73 21.60
N ASN A 472 37.80 -7.89 21.47
CA ASN A 472 38.71 -8.18 20.35
C ASN A 472 38.42 -9.46 19.54
N VAL A 473 37.18 -9.95 19.49
CA VAL A 473 36.85 -11.11 18.62
C VAL A 473 35.85 -10.71 17.54
N TYR A 474 36.30 -10.73 16.28
CA TYR A 474 35.45 -10.83 15.10
C TYR A 474 34.60 -12.12 15.20
N GLN A 475 33.49 -12.06 15.93
CA GLN A 475 32.51 -13.15 15.95
C GLN A 475 31.87 -13.26 14.56
N PRO A 476 31.97 -14.40 13.87
CA PRO A 476 31.44 -14.57 12.52
C PRO A 476 29.91 -14.48 12.53
N ILE A 477 29.31 -13.97 11.45
CA ILE A 477 27.86 -13.83 11.29
C ILE A 477 27.11 -15.15 11.54
N ARG A 478 27.73 -16.30 11.24
CA ARG A 478 27.16 -17.64 11.48
C ARG A 478 26.89 -17.94 12.96
N THR A 479 27.75 -17.54 13.89
CA THR A 479 27.60 -17.89 15.33
C THR A 479 26.54 -17.06 16.05
N GLU A 480 26.21 -15.85 15.57
CA GLU A 480 25.13 -15.03 16.14
C GLU A 480 23.75 -15.35 15.53
N LEU A 481 23.72 -15.73 14.24
CA LEU A 481 22.50 -16.16 13.55
C LEU A 481 21.96 -17.46 14.15
N SER A 482 22.86 -18.40 14.43
CA SER A 482 22.55 -19.60 15.21
C SER A 482 22.03 -19.19 16.59
N ASN A 483 22.71 -18.30 17.30
CA ASN A 483 22.31 -17.94 18.66
C ASN A 483 20.91 -17.31 18.73
N THR A 484 20.47 -16.53 17.75
CA THR A 484 19.12 -15.93 17.80
C THR A 484 18.03 -17.00 17.64
N VAL A 485 18.16 -17.91 16.66
CA VAL A 485 17.17 -18.98 16.42
C VAL A 485 17.23 -20.04 17.53
N PHE A 486 18.44 -20.44 17.93
CA PHE A 486 18.64 -21.44 18.98
C PHE A 486 18.28 -20.90 20.36
N GLN A 487 18.38 -19.59 20.63
CA GLN A 487 17.93 -19.03 21.91
C GLN A 487 16.41 -19.11 22.08
N PHE A 488 15.65 -19.00 20.98
CA PHE A 488 14.18 -19.12 20.98
C PHE A 488 13.67 -20.52 20.61
N TRP A 489 14.49 -21.56 20.81
CA TRP A 489 14.14 -22.95 20.45
C TRP A 489 12.82 -23.47 21.08
N PRO A 490 12.41 -23.12 22.32
CA PRO A 490 11.16 -23.64 22.87
C PRO A 490 9.94 -23.08 22.13
N GLN A 491 10.00 -21.81 21.73
CA GLN A 491 8.96 -21.18 20.94
C GLN A 491 8.89 -21.82 19.54
N TRP A 492 10.04 -22.09 18.92
CA TRP A 492 10.11 -22.81 17.64
C TRP A 492 9.53 -24.22 17.72
N LEU A 493 9.75 -24.96 18.82
CA LEU A 493 9.11 -26.27 19.00
C LEU A 493 7.59 -26.20 19.04
N CYS A 494 7.02 -25.22 19.76
CA CYS A 494 5.57 -25.01 19.76
C CYS A 494 5.03 -24.67 18.36
N ILE A 495 5.76 -23.84 17.60
CA ILE A 495 5.37 -23.47 16.24
C ILE A 495 5.51 -24.65 15.29
N LEU A 496 6.58 -25.44 15.39
CA LEU A 496 6.77 -26.65 14.61
C LEU A 496 5.66 -27.66 14.90
N PHE A 497 5.24 -27.80 16.16
CA PHE A 497 4.10 -28.62 16.54
C PHE A 497 2.78 -28.13 15.91
N ILE A 498 2.53 -26.81 15.92
CA ILE A 498 1.36 -26.21 15.25
C ILE A 498 1.39 -26.48 13.74
N THR A 499 2.55 -26.31 13.09
CA THR A 499 2.69 -26.57 11.65
C THR A 499 2.58 -28.05 11.30
N LEU A 500 3.13 -28.93 12.13
CA LEU A 500 3.00 -30.37 11.97
C LEU A 500 1.54 -30.80 12.12
N SER A 501 0.83 -30.23 13.10
CA SER A 501 -0.60 -30.46 13.28
C SER A 501 -1.40 -30.06 12.03
N TRP A 502 -1.08 -28.92 11.43
CA TRP A 502 -1.70 -28.51 10.15
C TRP A 502 -1.44 -29.52 9.02
N ILE A 503 -0.20 -29.99 8.86
CA ILE A 503 0.16 -31.00 7.84
C ILE A 503 -0.61 -32.30 8.09
N LEU A 504 -0.63 -32.77 9.34
CA LEU A 504 -1.31 -34.01 9.71
C LEU A 504 -2.81 -33.89 9.46
N ILE A 505 -3.46 -32.81 9.89
CA ILE A 505 -4.90 -32.59 9.68
C ILE A 505 -5.24 -32.49 8.19
N THR A 506 -4.38 -31.87 7.38
CA THR A 506 -4.65 -31.66 5.96
C THR A 506 -4.46 -32.93 5.13
N PHE A 507 -3.41 -33.73 5.39
CA PHE A 507 -2.99 -34.81 4.50
C PHE A 507 -3.29 -36.23 5.00
N VAL A 508 -3.55 -36.44 6.31
CA VAL A 508 -3.75 -37.78 6.87
C VAL A 508 -5.21 -38.27 6.79
N PRO A 509 -6.23 -37.48 7.16
CA PRO A 509 -7.61 -37.94 7.14
C PRO A 509 -8.09 -38.31 5.73
N LYS A 510 -8.95 -39.33 5.64
CA LYS A 510 -9.66 -39.67 4.40
C LYS A 510 -11.11 -39.25 4.54
N LEU A 511 -11.57 -38.36 3.68
CA LEU A 511 -12.96 -37.95 3.61
C LEU A 511 -13.74 -38.85 2.64
N SER A 512 -15.04 -39.06 2.89
CA SER A 512 -15.92 -39.80 1.98
C SER A 512 -15.98 -39.10 0.62
N ASN A 513 -15.76 -39.85 -0.46
CA ASN A 513 -15.78 -39.37 -1.86
C ASN A 513 -14.67 -38.39 -2.28
N CYS A 514 -13.65 -38.17 -1.43
CA CYS A 514 -12.49 -37.33 -1.77
C CYS A 514 -11.18 -38.14 -1.66
N PRO A 515 -10.17 -37.84 -2.49
CA PRO A 515 -8.86 -38.48 -2.35
C PRO A 515 -8.17 -37.96 -1.09
N ARG A 516 -7.24 -38.76 -0.54
CA ARG A 516 -6.45 -38.35 0.62
C ARG A 516 -5.59 -37.14 0.25
N GLY A 517 -5.58 -36.12 1.13
CA GLY A 517 -4.80 -34.90 0.89
C GLY A 517 -5.35 -33.96 -0.18
N TYR A 518 -6.62 -34.09 -0.54
CA TYR A 518 -7.24 -33.18 -1.52
C TYR A 518 -7.28 -31.73 -1.01
N VAL A 519 -6.71 -30.83 -1.79
CA VAL A 519 -6.65 -29.37 -1.52
C VAL A 519 -7.24 -28.54 -2.68
N GLY A 520 -8.01 -29.17 -3.56
CA GLY A 520 -8.60 -28.52 -4.72
C GLY A 520 -9.93 -27.79 -4.44
N PRO A 521 -10.42 -26.99 -5.40
CA PRO A 521 -11.68 -26.26 -5.30
C PRO A 521 -12.92 -27.17 -5.41
N GLY A 522 -12.79 -28.43 -5.85
CA GLY A 522 -13.92 -29.30 -6.13
C GLY A 522 -14.77 -28.80 -7.31
N GLY A 523 -16.07 -29.11 -7.31
CA GLY A 523 -16.96 -28.73 -8.41
C GLY A 523 -16.55 -29.38 -9.73
N LYS A 524 -16.41 -28.58 -10.79
CA LYS A 524 -15.97 -29.01 -12.13
C LYS A 524 -14.48 -29.32 -12.27
N HIS A 525 -13.67 -29.01 -11.26
CA HIS A 525 -12.24 -29.30 -11.29
C HIS A 525 -11.97 -30.81 -11.45
N GLU A 526 -10.93 -31.17 -12.20
CA GLU A 526 -10.62 -32.56 -12.57
C GLU A 526 -11.83 -33.31 -13.17
N HIS A 527 -12.45 -32.76 -14.20
CA HIS A 527 -13.59 -33.33 -14.95
C HIS A 527 -14.78 -33.67 -14.05
N GLY A 528 -15.03 -32.84 -13.04
CA GLY A 528 -16.13 -33.06 -12.10
C GLY A 528 -15.97 -34.29 -11.20
N ARG A 529 -14.78 -34.88 -11.08
CA ARG A 529 -14.57 -36.11 -10.30
C ARG A 529 -14.83 -35.93 -8.81
N TYR A 530 -14.65 -34.72 -8.28
CA TYR A 530 -14.74 -34.39 -6.85
C TYR A 530 -15.65 -33.18 -6.56
N THR A 531 -16.89 -33.22 -7.07
CA THR A 531 -17.87 -32.12 -6.96
C THR A 531 -18.12 -31.65 -5.52
N ASN A 532 -18.24 -32.59 -4.58
CA ASN A 532 -18.58 -32.33 -3.17
C ASN A 532 -17.37 -32.21 -2.24
N CYS A 533 -16.18 -31.95 -2.79
CA CYS A 533 -14.92 -31.92 -2.04
C CYS A 533 -14.30 -30.52 -1.94
N THR A 534 -15.07 -29.44 -2.08
CA THR A 534 -14.55 -28.06 -2.07
C THR A 534 -13.75 -27.77 -0.80
N GLY A 535 -12.45 -27.47 -0.99
CA GLY A 535 -11.51 -27.18 0.09
C GLY A 535 -11.08 -28.40 0.93
N GLY A 536 -11.43 -29.61 0.49
CA GLY A 536 -11.07 -30.86 1.17
C GLY A 536 -11.47 -30.88 2.65
N ILE A 537 -10.53 -31.30 3.49
CA ILE A 537 -10.72 -31.40 4.96
C ILE A 537 -10.87 -30.03 5.60
N ALA A 538 -10.20 -29.00 5.09
CA ALA A 538 -10.31 -27.64 5.63
C ALA A 538 -11.75 -27.14 5.56
N GLY A 539 -12.36 -27.20 4.36
CA GLY A 539 -13.75 -26.83 4.18
C GLY A 539 -14.73 -27.72 4.96
N TYR A 540 -14.41 -29.01 5.10
CA TYR A 540 -15.24 -29.93 5.89
C TYR A 540 -15.26 -29.55 7.38
N LEU A 541 -14.10 -29.26 7.97
CA LEU A 541 -14.01 -28.86 9.38
C LEU A 541 -14.76 -27.55 9.64
N ASP A 542 -14.64 -26.57 8.76
CA ASP A 542 -15.35 -25.30 8.90
C ASP A 542 -16.86 -25.50 8.90
N ARG A 543 -17.39 -26.34 8.02
CA ARG A 543 -18.83 -26.67 7.96
C ARG A 543 -19.32 -27.40 9.21
N VAL A 544 -18.52 -28.32 9.75
CA VAL A 544 -18.89 -29.11 10.94
C VAL A 544 -18.83 -28.27 12.21
N ILE A 545 -17.82 -27.42 12.36
CA ILE A 545 -17.57 -26.68 13.60
C ILE A 545 -18.36 -25.37 13.64
N LEU A 546 -18.38 -24.61 12.55
CA LEU A 546 -19.05 -23.30 12.49
C LEU A 546 -20.50 -23.41 12.05
N GLY A 547 -20.83 -24.45 11.27
CA GLY A 547 -22.14 -24.61 10.64
C GLY A 547 -22.23 -23.92 9.27
N PRO A 548 -23.02 -24.46 8.33
CA PRO A 548 -23.11 -23.95 6.96
C PRO A 548 -23.75 -22.55 6.84
N SER A 549 -24.56 -22.12 7.82
CA SER A 549 -25.16 -20.78 7.86
C SER A 549 -24.15 -19.68 8.27
N HIS A 550 -23.08 -20.05 8.96
CA HIS A 550 -22.12 -19.12 9.55
C HIS A 550 -20.80 -19.01 8.78
N ILE A 551 -20.76 -19.54 7.56
CA ILE A 551 -19.59 -19.52 6.67
C ILE A 551 -19.89 -18.76 5.39
N TYR A 552 -18.83 -18.45 4.64
CA TYR A 552 -18.96 -17.69 3.41
C TYR A 552 -19.63 -18.49 2.27
N ASN A 553 -20.80 -18.02 1.82
CA ASN A 553 -21.65 -18.72 0.84
C ASN A 553 -21.32 -18.43 -0.63
N TYR A 554 -20.52 -17.41 -0.90
CA TYR A 554 -20.18 -16.94 -2.26
C TYR A 554 -18.66 -16.83 -2.47
N PRO A 555 -17.87 -17.92 -2.28
CA PRO A 555 -16.44 -17.88 -2.53
C PRO A 555 -16.15 -17.67 -4.02
N THR A 556 -14.99 -17.09 -4.33
CA THR A 556 -14.54 -16.83 -5.71
C THR A 556 -14.50 -18.08 -6.59
N CYS A 557 -14.25 -19.25 -5.99
CA CYS A 557 -14.27 -20.53 -6.71
C CYS A 557 -15.68 -20.99 -7.14
N LYS A 558 -16.76 -20.46 -6.54
CA LYS A 558 -18.13 -20.88 -6.82
C LYS A 558 -18.58 -20.52 -8.23
N GLU A 559 -18.26 -19.30 -8.68
CA GLU A 559 -18.65 -18.81 -10.01
C GLU A 559 -17.99 -19.63 -11.12
N ILE A 560 -16.72 -19.99 -10.94
CA ILE A 560 -15.89 -20.60 -11.98
C ILE A 560 -16.01 -22.13 -11.96
N PHE A 561 -15.84 -22.76 -10.80
CA PHE A 561 -15.90 -24.21 -10.68
C PHE A 561 -17.31 -24.75 -10.45
N LYS A 562 -18.33 -23.88 -10.39
CA LYS A 562 -19.75 -24.22 -10.14
C LYS A 562 -19.89 -25.13 -8.90
N THR A 563 -19.19 -24.79 -7.83
CA THR A 563 -19.21 -25.58 -6.59
C THR A 563 -20.58 -25.50 -5.91
N GLN A 564 -21.06 -26.63 -5.38
CA GLN A 564 -22.35 -26.70 -4.70
C GLN A 564 -22.26 -26.40 -3.21
N ILE A 565 -21.06 -26.55 -2.63
CA ILE A 565 -20.83 -26.49 -1.19
C ILE A 565 -20.16 -25.16 -0.82
N PRO A 566 -20.61 -24.46 0.24
CA PRO A 566 -19.96 -23.26 0.74
C PRO A 566 -18.57 -23.53 1.32
N TYR A 567 -17.69 -22.52 1.23
CA TYR A 567 -16.29 -22.60 1.65
C TYR A 567 -15.83 -21.23 2.17
N ASP A 568 -15.21 -21.23 3.36
CA ASP A 568 -14.69 -20.02 3.98
C ASP A 568 -13.16 -19.90 3.80
N PRO A 569 -12.64 -18.91 3.07
CA PRO A 569 -11.20 -18.69 2.96
C PRO A 569 -10.56 -18.25 4.29
N GLU A 570 -11.37 -17.72 5.21
CA GLU A 570 -10.96 -17.29 6.54
C GLU A 570 -11.24 -18.31 7.65
N GLY A 571 -11.46 -19.58 7.26
CA GLY A 571 -11.71 -20.74 8.14
C GLY A 571 -10.71 -21.04 9.25
N LEU A 572 -11.01 -22.05 10.07
CA LEU A 572 -10.28 -22.37 11.30
C LEU A 572 -8.85 -22.85 11.04
N LEU A 573 -8.68 -23.68 10.01
CA LEU A 573 -7.39 -24.33 9.75
C LEU A 573 -6.31 -23.31 9.34
N GLY A 574 -6.69 -22.22 8.66
CA GLY A 574 -5.80 -21.13 8.30
C GLY A 574 -5.28 -20.32 9.50
N ILE A 575 -5.89 -20.43 10.68
CA ILE A 575 -5.38 -19.80 11.92
C ILE A 575 -4.05 -20.45 12.34
N LEU A 576 -3.87 -21.75 12.10
CA LEU A 576 -2.62 -22.46 12.45
C LEU A 576 -1.45 -21.94 11.61
N THR A 577 -1.64 -21.85 10.28
CA THR A 577 -0.61 -21.33 9.36
C THR A 577 -0.47 -19.80 9.46
N GLY A 578 -1.54 -19.08 9.81
CA GLY A 578 -1.49 -17.67 10.16
C GLY A 578 -0.69 -17.40 11.45
N THR A 579 -0.75 -18.30 12.44
CA THR A 579 0.07 -18.22 13.67
C THR A 579 1.56 -18.42 13.34
N LEU A 580 1.91 -19.33 12.42
CA LEU A 580 3.26 -19.44 11.88
C LEU A 580 3.69 -18.12 11.22
N LEU A 581 2.87 -17.53 10.35
CA LEU A 581 3.21 -16.25 9.68
C LEU A 581 3.44 -15.12 10.68
N CYS A 582 2.57 -15.00 11.68
CA CYS A 582 2.70 -14.04 12.77
C CYS A 582 4.01 -14.26 13.53
N TYR A 583 4.37 -15.53 13.79
CA TYR A 583 5.61 -15.88 14.46
C TYR A 583 6.87 -15.57 13.63
N LEU A 584 6.84 -15.72 12.30
CA LEU A 584 7.94 -15.26 11.44
C LEU A 584 8.14 -13.74 11.55
N GLY A 585 7.07 -12.98 11.82
CA GLY A 585 7.16 -11.56 12.18
C GLY A 585 7.76 -11.32 13.57
N VAL A 586 7.43 -12.17 14.55
CA VAL A 586 8.07 -12.16 15.89
C VAL A 586 9.58 -12.33 15.75
N GLN A 587 10.05 -13.26 14.91
CA GLN A 587 11.48 -13.45 14.62
C GLN A 587 12.14 -12.18 14.08
N ALA A 588 11.49 -11.47 13.14
CA ALA A 588 11.99 -10.18 12.67
C ALA A 588 12.09 -9.13 13.80
N GLY A 589 11.12 -9.13 14.72
CA GLY A 589 11.12 -8.30 15.93
C GLY A 589 12.27 -8.63 16.88
N HIS A 590 12.53 -9.91 17.15
CA HIS A 590 13.68 -10.34 17.95
C HIS A 590 14.99 -9.90 17.30
N SER A 591 15.18 -10.17 16.01
CA SER A 591 16.37 -9.72 15.27
C SER A 591 16.66 -8.22 15.44
N PHE A 592 15.63 -7.38 15.34
CA PHE A 592 15.75 -5.93 15.54
C PHE A 592 16.10 -5.52 16.96
N VAL A 593 15.54 -6.22 17.94
CA VAL A 593 15.60 -5.87 19.35
C VAL A 593 16.89 -6.34 20.03
N PHE A 594 17.43 -7.48 19.60
CA PHE A 594 18.63 -8.10 20.16
C PHE A 594 19.90 -7.70 19.41
N SER A 595 19.81 -7.39 18.12
CA SER A 595 20.96 -6.90 17.36
C SER A 595 21.14 -5.39 17.52
N THR A 596 22.34 -4.95 17.91
CA THR A 596 22.66 -3.51 18.03
C THR A 596 23.08 -2.88 16.71
N ARG A 597 23.56 -3.67 15.73
CA ARG A 597 24.10 -3.18 14.47
C ARG A 597 23.09 -3.31 13.33
N VAL A 598 22.85 -2.21 12.61
CA VAL A 598 21.98 -2.14 11.41
C VAL A 598 22.32 -3.23 10.40
N ARG A 599 23.60 -3.39 10.05
CA ARG A 599 24.07 -4.40 9.08
C ARG A 599 23.67 -5.83 9.49
N ARG A 600 23.64 -6.13 10.80
CA ARG A 600 23.27 -7.46 11.31
C ARG A 600 21.77 -7.70 11.22
N VAL A 601 20.95 -6.70 11.60
CA VAL A 601 19.50 -6.75 11.45
C VAL A 601 19.12 -7.04 9.99
N CYS A 602 19.67 -6.26 9.05
CA CYS A 602 19.39 -6.44 7.63
C CYS A 602 19.88 -7.80 7.11
N ALA A 603 21.06 -8.26 7.54
CA ALA A 603 21.56 -9.58 7.14
C ALA A 603 20.66 -10.72 7.65
N GLN A 604 20.20 -10.66 8.90
CA GLN A 604 19.28 -11.66 9.48
C GLN A 604 17.94 -11.70 8.74
N TRP A 605 17.36 -10.54 8.44
CA TRP A 605 16.12 -10.45 7.66
C TRP A 605 16.30 -10.98 6.23
N MET A 606 17.43 -10.69 5.58
CA MET A 606 17.71 -11.20 4.24
C MET A 606 17.94 -12.71 4.22
N VAL A 607 18.66 -13.26 5.20
CA VAL A 607 18.80 -14.72 5.33
C VAL A 607 17.44 -15.37 5.59
N SER A 608 16.62 -14.78 6.47
CA SER A 608 15.26 -15.28 6.74
C SER A 608 14.38 -15.23 5.49
N SER A 609 14.50 -14.17 4.69
CA SER A 609 13.83 -14.04 3.40
C SER A 609 14.26 -15.13 2.42
N LEU A 610 15.55 -15.41 2.29
CA LEU A 610 16.07 -16.44 1.40
C LEU A 610 15.61 -17.84 1.82
N ILE A 611 15.65 -18.15 3.12
CA ILE A 611 15.19 -19.44 3.65
C ILE A 611 13.69 -19.62 3.41
N CYS A 612 12.87 -18.64 3.76
CA CYS A 612 11.43 -18.71 3.54
C CYS A 612 11.10 -18.77 2.04
N GLY A 613 11.78 -17.97 1.21
CA GLY A 613 11.58 -17.98 -0.23
C GLY A 613 11.93 -19.34 -0.85
N PHE A 614 13.05 -19.93 -0.44
CA PHE A 614 13.46 -21.27 -0.87
C PHE A 614 12.46 -22.35 -0.43
N LEU A 615 12.03 -22.37 0.83
CA LEU A 615 11.03 -23.32 1.33
C LEU A 615 9.69 -23.17 0.60
N GLY A 616 9.24 -21.94 0.37
CA GLY A 616 8.02 -21.65 -0.38
C GLY A 616 8.07 -22.19 -1.81
N LEU A 617 9.16 -21.89 -2.54
CA LEU A 617 9.38 -22.37 -3.91
C LEU A 617 9.57 -23.89 -3.99
N LEU A 618 10.22 -24.50 -2.98
CA LEU A 618 10.43 -25.94 -2.91
C LEU A 618 9.09 -26.67 -2.75
N LEU A 619 8.24 -26.21 -1.82
CA LEU A 619 6.92 -26.80 -1.57
C LEU A 619 5.97 -26.64 -2.77
N SER A 620 6.11 -25.53 -3.50
CA SER A 620 5.32 -25.26 -4.71
C SER A 620 5.98 -25.75 -6.00
N LYS A 621 7.08 -26.52 -5.96
CA LYS A 621 7.88 -26.91 -7.15
C LYS A 621 8.04 -25.78 -8.19
N GLY A 622 8.29 -24.54 -7.76
CA GLY A 622 8.42 -23.39 -8.66
C GLY A 622 7.13 -22.82 -9.27
N GLY A 623 5.95 -23.27 -8.82
CA GLY A 623 4.64 -22.72 -9.23
C GLY A 623 3.91 -23.51 -10.30
N HIS A 624 4.32 -24.76 -10.57
CA HIS A 624 3.66 -25.64 -11.53
C HIS A 624 2.38 -26.28 -10.96
N SER A 625 1.42 -26.64 -11.82
CA SER A 625 0.15 -27.27 -11.46
C SER A 625 0.28 -28.53 -10.59
N ASP A 626 1.32 -29.35 -10.81
CA ASP A 626 1.59 -30.58 -10.05
C ASP A 626 2.45 -30.34 -8.77
N SER A 627 2.15 -29.28 -8.03
CA SER A 627 2.82 -28.93 -6.77
C SER A 627 2.42 -29.85 -5.61
N TRP A 628 3.37 -30.16 -4.70
CA TRP A 628 3.02 -30.88 -3.46
C TRP A 628 2.08 -30.07 -2.57
N ILE A 629 2.39 -28.78 -2.40
CA ILE A 629 1.53 -27.82 -1.72
C ILE A 629 1.46 -26.57 -2.61
N PRO A 630 0.38 -26.39 -3.40
CA PRO A 630 0.25 -25.24 -4.28
C PRO A 630 0.16 -23.93 -3.49
N ILE A 631 0.61 -22.83 -4.08
CA ILE A 631 0.47 -21.49 -3.51
C ILE A 631 -1.02 -21.15 -3.56
N ASN A 632 -1.66 -21.14 -2.40
CA ASN A 632 -3.12 -21.02 -2.32
C ASN A 632 -3.50 -20.12 -1.14
N LYS A 633 -4.08 -18.97 -1.46
CA LYS A 633 -4.60 -18.03 -0.47
C LYS A 633 -5.83 -18.58 0.24
N ASN A 634 -6.76 -19.20 -0.47
CA ASN A 634 -8.02 -19.67 0.12
C ASN A 634 -7.81 -20.71 1.22
N LEU A 635 -6.75 -21.52 1.12
CA LEU A 635 -6.37 -22.51 2.13
C LEU A 635 -5.33 -22.01 3.13
N TRP A 636 -4.73 -20.83 2.90
CA TRP A 636 -3.56 -20.37 3.64
C TRP A 636 -2.45 -21.43 3.69
N SER A 637 -2.10 -21.94 2.51
CA SER A 637 -1.16 -23.05 2.38
C SER A 637 0.24 -22.69 2.88
N LEU A 638 1.02 -23.68 3.32
CA LEU A 638 2.37 -23.43 3.84
C LEU A 638 3.29 -22.76 2.81
N SER A 639 3.21 -23.16 1.54
CA SER A 639 3.99 -22.53 0.45
C SER A 639 3.63 -21.05 0.30
N PHE A 640 2.35 -20.70 0.34
CA PHE A 640 1.86 -19.32 0.33
C PHE A 640 2.43 -18.50 1.51
N ILE A 641 2.38 -19.04 2.73
CA ILE A 641 2.88 -18.37 3.94
C ILE A 641 4.37 -18.09 3.88
N PHE A 642 5.18 -19.04 3.41
CA PHE A 642 6.63 -18.87 3.29
C PHE A 642 7.01 -17.83 2.23
N ILE A 643 6.37 -17.84 1.06
CA ILE A 643 6.59 -16.81 0.02
C ILE A 643 6.23 -15.42 0.56
N LEU A 644 5.11 -15.28 1.25
CA LEU A 644 4.67 -14.01 1.81
C LEU A 644 5.59 -13.47 2.90
N ALA A 645 6.04 -14.34 3.80
CA ALA A 645 7.03 -13.98 4.81
C ALA A 645 8.32 -13.50 4.14
N SER A 646 8.77 -14.18 3.08
CA SER A 646 9.95 -13.77 2.32
C SER A 646 9.84 -12.35 1.75
N LEU A 647 8.71 -12.03 1.11
CA LEU A 647 8.43 -10.69 0.59
C LEU A 647 8.34 -9.64 1.71
N ALA A 648 7.73 -9.98 2.84
CA ALA A 648 7.60 -9.08 3.99
C ALA A 648 8.98 -8.72 4.59
N PHE A 649 9.89 -9.69 4.72
CA PHE A 649 11.27 -9.45 5.14
C PHE A 649 12.02 -8.51 4.18
N ILE A 650 11.85 -8.69 2.86
CA ILE A 650 12.47 -7.83 1.85
C ILE A 650 11.95 -6.40 1.97
N ILE A 651 10.63 -6.22 1.98
CA ILE A 651 10.00 -4.90 2.05
C ILE A 651 10.38 -4.18 3.35
N LEU A 652 10.33 -4.87 4.49
CA LEU A 652 10.73 -4.26 5.76
C LEU A 652 12.21 -3.85 5.75
N THR A 653 13.09 -4.67 5.17
CA THR A 653 14.52 -4.33 5.06
C THR A 653 14.75 -3.08 4.22
N VAL A 654 14.08 -2.98 3.07
CA VAL A 654 14.16 -1.81 2.19
C VAL A 654 13.62 -0.57 2.90
N LEU A 655 12.42 -0.64 3.50
CA LEU A 655 11.82 0.48 4.21
C LEU A 655 12.63 0.90 5.43
N TYR A 656 13.22 -0.04 6.17
CA TYR A 656 14.10 0.25 7.30
C TYR A 656 15.35 1.02 6.87
N LEU A 657 15.99 0.59 5.77
CA LEU A 657 17.15 1.29 5.22
C LEU A 657 16.79 2.69 4.71
N LEU A 658 15.66 2.85 4.01
CA LEU A 658 15.23 4.13 3.45
C LEU A 658 14.76 5.13 4.51
N VAL A 659 13.96 4.68 5.48
CA VAL A 659 13.28 5.54 6.45
C VAL A 659 14.10 5.76 7.72
N ASP A 660 14.55 4.68 8.37
CA ASP A 660 15.16 4.77 9.70
C ASP A 660 16.69 4.97 9.64
N VAL A 661 17.37 4.42 8.63
CA VAL A 661 18.83 4.45 8.50
C VAL A 661 19.32 5.63 7.66
N HIS A 662 19.02 5.63 6.36
CA HIS A 662 19.49 6.65 5.43
C HIS A 662 18.63 7.92 5.45
N LYS A 663 17.41 7.85 6.02
CA LYS A 663 16.45 8.96 6.10
C LYS A 663 16.23 9.66 4.75
N LEU A 664 16.28 8.90 3.65
CA LEU A 664 16.01 9.38 2.30
C LEU A 664 14.51 9.68 2.13
N PHE A 665 13.68 9.02 2.94
CA PHE A 665 12.24 9.14 2.89
C PHE A 665 11.68 9.21 4.32
N THR A 666 10.78 10.15 4.59
CA THR A 666 10.18 10.33 5.92
C THR A 666 9.11 9.28 6.25
N GLY A 667 8.69 8.47 5.26
CA GLY A 667 7.59 7.53 5.39
C GLY A 667 6.23 8.11 4.97
N GLU A 668 6.12 9.42 4.76
CA GLU A 668 4.87 10.10 4.43
C GLU A 668 4.53 9.97 2.93
N PRO A 669 3.26 9.71 2.54
CA PRO A 669 2.04 9.73 3.37
C PRO A 669 1.71 8.41 4.06
N TRP A 670 2.39 7.30 3.72
CA TRP A 670 2.06 5.97 4.25
C TRP A 670 2.14 5.90 5.78
N LEU A 671 3.08 6.61 6.39
CA LEU A 671 3.19 6.72 7.85
C LEU A 671 1.88 7.17 8.50
N TRP A 672 1.17 8.13 7.91
CA TRP A 672 -0.10 8.65 8.44
C TRP A 672 -1.16 7.56 8.50
N LEU A 673 -1.26 6.76 7.43
CA LEU A 673 -2.19 5.63 7.35
C LEU A 673 -1.83 4.54 8.36
N GLY A 674 -0.55 4.22 8.49
CA GLY A 674 -0.09 3.16 9.38
C GLY A 674 -0.32 3.42 10.87
N MET A 675 -0.29 4.69 11.28
CA MET A 675 -0.54 5.06 12.68
C MET A 675 -2.00 4.97 13.11
N ASN A 676 -2.95 4.98 12.16
CA ASN A 676 -4.40 4.94 12.39
C ASN A 676 -5.10 3.80 11.61
N SER A 677 -4.39 2.69 11.38
CA SER A 677 -4.78 1.69 10.38
C SER A 677 -6.14 1.04 10.64
N ILE A 678 -6.49 0.76 11.90
CA ILE A 678 -7.75 0.07 12.24
C ILE A 678 -8.95 0.97 11.97
N VAL A 679 -8.86 2.26 12.33
CA VAL A 679 -9.96 3.21 12.10
C VAL A 679 -10.20 3.42 10.62
N LEU A 680 -9.14 3.53 9.83
CA LEU A 680 -9.24 3.66 8.38
C LEU A 680 -9.80 2.38 7.74
N TYR A 681 -9.39 1.21 8.23
CA TYR A 681 -9.95 -0.07 7.78
C TYR A 681 -11.46 -0.18 8.13
N VAL A 682 -11.86 0.08 9.36
CA VAL A 682 -13.28 0.03 9.74
C VAL A 682 -14.09 1.07 8.96
N GLY A 683 -13.55 2.28 8.83
CA GLY A 683 -14.20 3.37 8.11
C GLY A 683 -14.42 3.06 6.63
N HIS A 684 -13.44 2.49 5.93
CA HIS A 684 -13.59 2.21 4.50
C HIS A 684 -14.59 1.07 4.22
N GLU A 685 -14.70 0.07 5.10
CA GLU A 685 -15.69 -1.00 4.98
C GLU A 685 -17.11 -0.45 5.23
N ILE A 686 -17.31 0.35 6.28
CA ILE A 686 -18.62 0.92 6.63
C ILE A 686 -19.10 1.90 5.55
N CYS A 687 -18.20 2.72 5.01
CA CYS A 687 -18.53 3.70 3.98
C CYS A 687 -18.42 3.13 2.56
N SER A 688 -18.24 1.82 2.40
CA SER A 688 -18.24 1.18 1.07
C SER A 688 -19.57 1.45 0.36
N GLN A 689 -19.51 1.63 -0.96
CA GLN A 689 -20.67 1.93 -1.81
C GLN A 689 -21.50 3.17 -1.41
N SER A 690 -20.96 4.05 -0.55
CA SER A 690 -21.65 5.27 -0.10
C SER A 690 -20.99 6.54 -0.65
N PHE A 691 -21.79 7.46 -1.16
CA PHE A 691 -21.31 8.80 -1.53
C PHE A 691 -20.87 9.56 -0.26
N PRO A 692 -19.72 10.27 -0.24
CA PRO A 692 -18.84 10.62 -1.36
C PRO A 692 -17.68 9.64 -1.60
N VAL A 693 -17.61 8.50 -0.89
CA VAL A 693 -16.42 7.63 -0.83
C VAL A 693 -16.31 6.70 -2.04
N GLN A 694 -17.41 6.05 -2.40
CA GLN A 694 -17.50 5.15 -3.56
C GLN A 694 -18.92 5.22 -4.13
N PHE A 695 -19.05 5.41 -5.44
CA PHE A 695 -20.35 5.51 -6.13
C PHE A 695 -20.25 4.89 -7.52
N GLU A 696 -21.36 4.39 -8.05
CA GLU A 696 -21.37 3.70 -9.34
C GLU A 696 -21.10 4.64 -10.52
N VAL A 697 -20.25 4.20 -11.44
CA VAL A 697 -19.87 4.92 -12.66
C VAL A 697 -19.84 3.92 -13.82
N GLN A 698 -20.11 4.38 -15.05
CA GLN A 698 -20.01 3.56 -16.27
C GLN A 698 -18.68 2.79 -16.37
N GLU A 699 -18.76 1.54 -16.86
CA GLU A 699 -17.69 0.55 -16.94
C GLU A 699 -16.60 0.89 -17.98
N THR A 700 -15.85 1.97 -17.77
CA THR A 700 -14.56 2.13 -18.45
C THR A 700 -13.43 2.03 -17.43
N HIS A 701 -12.38 1.29 -17.77
CA HIS A 701 -11.19 1.12 -16.92
C HIS A 701 -10.63 2.45 -16.41
N ALA A 702 -10.64 3.51 -17.23
CA ALA A 702 -10.20 4.84 -16.83
C ALA A 702 -11.07 5.46 -15.72
N LYS A 703 -12.39 5.35 -15.84
CA LYS A 703 -13.34 5.87 -14.85
C LYS A 703 -13.28 5.06 -13.55
N LEU A 704 -13.23 3.73 -13.65
CA LEU A 704 -13.09 2.83 -12.50
C LEU A 704 -11.78 3.07 -11.76
N LEU A 705 -10.65 3.16 -12.48
CA LEU A 705 -9.35 3.45 -11.88
C LEU A 705 -9.36 4.82 -11.19
N ALA A 706 -9.86 5.86 -11.85
CA ALA A 706 -9.93 7.20 -11.27
C ALA A 706 -10.78 7.21 -9.98
N LEU A 707 -11.91 6.52 -9.99
CA LEU A 707 -12.80 6.38 -8.83
C LEU A 707 -12.11 5.65 -7.66
N HIS A 708 -11.46 4.51 -7.92
CA HIS A 708 -10.84 3.73 -6.84
C HIS A 708 -9.58 4.41 -6.30
N VAL A 709 -8.80 5.08 -7.16
CA VAL A 709 -7.69 5.95 -6.73
C VAL A 709 -8.22 7.10 -5.89
N TYR A 710 -9.32 7.74 -6.31
CA TYR A 710 -9.97 8.79 -5.52
C TYR A 710 -10.36 8.29 -4.13
N GLY A 711 -11.02 7.12 -4.04
CA GLY A 711 -11.40 6.52 -2.76
C GLY A 711 -10.20 6.24 -1.85
N ALA A 712 -9.10 5.73 -2.40
CA ALA A 712 -7.86 5.51 -1.64
C ALA A 712 -7.23 6.83 -1.16
N LEU A 713 -7.17 7.84 -2.02
CA LEU A 713 -6.66 9.17 -1.68
C LEU A 713 -7.54 9.91 -0.66
N PHE A 714 -8.86 9.69 -0.70
CA PHE A 714 -9.79 10.23 0.28
C PHE A 714 -9.45 9.74 1.70
N TRP A 715 -9.24 8.43 1.87
CA TRP A 715 -8.81 7.86 3.15
C TRP A 715 -7.39 8.29 3.54
N ALA A 716 -6.50 8.48 2.57
CA ALA A 716 -5.17 9.06 2.80
C ALA A 716 -5.24 10.47 3.39
N LEU A 717 -6.17 11.30 2.88
CA LEU A 717 -6.41 12.66 3.36
C LEU A 717 -6.98 12.65 4.79
N ILE A 718 -7.95 11.78 5.09
CA ILE A 718 -8.46 11.58 6.45
C ILE A 718 -7.32 11.18 7.40
N ALA A 719 -6.47 10.23 6.99
CA ALA A 719 -5.31 9.82 7.78
C ALA A 719 -4.36 10.99 8.07
N GLY A 720 -4.09 11.83 7.06
CA GLY A 720 -3.31 13.05 7.23
C GLY A 720 -3.94 14.03 8.22
N ILE A 721 -5.25 14.25 8.16
CA ILE A 721 -5.98 15.12 9.11
C ILE A 721 -5.85 14.58 10.54
N LEU A 722 -6.06 13.28 10.75
CA LEU A 722 -5.91 12.64 12.06
C LEU A 722 -4.48 12.80 12.59
N TYR A 723 -3.49 12.60 11.73
CA TYR A 723 -2.07 12.73 12.08
C TYR A 723 -1.70 14.17 12.50
N TYR A 724 -2.08 15.18 11.71
CA TYR A 724 -1.77 16.58 12.04
C TYR A 724 -2.51 17.08 13.29
N ASN A 725 -3.70 16.54 13.57
CA ASN A 725 -4.44 16.81 14.82
C ASN A 725 -3.95 15.97 16.01
N LYS A 726 -2.92 15.12 15.83
CA LYS A 726 -2.38 14.20 16.85
C LYS A 726 -3.42 13.25 17.45
N ILE A 727 -4.41 12.86 16.65
CA ILE A 727 -5.42 11.88 17.03
C ILE A 727 -4.91 10.51 16.60
N PHE A 728 -4.61 9.67 17.59
CA PHE A 728 -4.16 8.29 17.39
C PHE A 728 -5.11 7.35 18.11
N ILE A 729 -5.94 6.65 17.36
CA ILE A 729 -6.92 5.72 17.91
C ILE A 729 -6.30 4.33 17.90
N ALA A 730 -6.10 3.78 19.11
CA ALA A 730 -5.55 2.44 19.33
C ALA A 730 -6.51 1.60 20.17
N ILE A 731 -6.49 0.29 19.94
CA ILE A 731 -7.31 -0.72 20.62
C ILE A 731 -6.48 -1.46 21.68
#